data_AF-K5X3V6-F1
#
_entry.id   AF-K5X3V6-F1
#
_cell.length_a   1.000
_cell.length_b   1.000
_cell.length_c   1.000
_cell.angle_alpha   90.00
_cell.angle_beta   90.00
_cell.angle_gamma   90.00
#
_symmetry.space_group_name_H-M   'P 1'
#
loop_
_entity.id
_entity.type
_entity.pdbx_description
1 polymer ?
#
loop_
_entity_poly.entity_id
_entity_poly.type
_entity_poly.pdbx_seq_one_letter_code
_entity_poly.pdbx_strand_id
1 'polypeptide(L)'
;MPEEAVNALFTTILFLHITTNKQYSAYTRAFLMQFQPGIVANEQSIVRTLKNPEWAVSEAQAHTEESRTTHADQGRMMRLAGISLGAVAGGALIGVSGGLAAPLVSAGVTSVLGWFGIAGTTAGLMASGLAGSSLVCGTLFGAYGAKSMADMVQRHTREVRDLAVLPVRPREGEETLGVRLCISGWLADETDVTAPWTIFQGDDTFALQWEIDALKKLADALYKLITSNAMKYVKAEIVRRTVFAGLMSALSPVALLTVGEIMDNPWMNARALAIKTGAVLGDLLVKRTFGNRPVTLVGYSLGSLVIFEALRHLAGLPVSESFGLVEDVFMFGTPVAAEQKTWARIRRVAAGRLVNGYASDDYVLAVLSRASDASIALAVPVHSLMLLDGNVFGISGFMHRASHGASEALTAVAGLIIGGALVGLIEGTGPESTGLSFSQLAAAGFLVGLGTKLANGCTSGHMVCGVARLSIRSIAATATFFATGVITTYIFHNNLGPTLPLKWSFGATACKLLAAQIVPFIVSVLLYFIVGAETPLKGLSVEYSPQPLLRHLAFCSTTIQFALAVHLSGLTNPDRVLRFLLLPFNVAFDPSLAFLAAGTIPFAMSLYHFARGNEIPRLGGKWSIPKAGKVDLKLISGAAIFGIGWGLAGICPGPGLVNFGRALANDNGQLFAMAVWLIAVVAGGSLV
;
A
#
# COMPACT_ATOMS: atom_id res chain seq x y z
N MET A 1 -10.56 0.70 48.01
CA MET A 1 -10.50 2.16 48.25
C MET A 1 -11.70 2.80 47.56
N PRO A 2 -12.27 3.89 48.09
CA PRO A 2 -13.24 4.70 47.36
C PRO A 2 -12.63 5.15 46.02
N GLU A 3 -13.44 5.19 44.96
CA GLU A 3 -13.01 5.55 43.60
C GLU A 3 -12.32 6.93 43.56
N GLU A 4 -12.82 7.88 44.34
CA GLU A 4 -12.23 9.22 44.48
C GLU A 4 -10.79 9.20 45.05
N ALA A 5 -10.53 8.35 46.04
CA ALA A 5 -9.20 8.25 46.65
C ALA A 5 -8.19 7.60 45.69
N VAL A 6 -8.65 6.69 44.82
CA VAL A 6 -7.84 6.09 43.76
C VAL A 6 -7.55 7.12 42.67
N ASN A 7 -8.55 7.91 42.25
CA ASN A 7 -8.41 8.95 41.24
C ASN A 7 -7.43 10.05 41.69
N ALA A 8 -7.52 10.48 42.95
CA ALA A 8 -6.60 11.45 43.53
C ALA A 8 -5.16 10.91 43.54
N LEU A 9 -4.96 9.67 43.99
CA LEU A 9 -3.65 9.03 44.03
C LEU A 9 -3.01 8.93 42.64
N PHE A 10 -3.73 8.46 41.63
CA PHE A 10 -3.23 8.38 40.26
C PHE A 10 -2.93 9.76 39.66
N THR A 11 -3.76 10.76 39.94
CA THR A 11 -3.51 12.15 39.51
C THR A 11 -2.24 12.70 40.13
N THR A 12 -2.02 12.47 41.43
CA THR A 12 -0.80 12.89 42.13
C THR A 12 0.43 12.17 41.59
N ILE A 13 0.37 10.86 41.39
CA ILE A 13 1.48 10.08 40.80
C ILE A 13 1.81 10.58 39.40
N LEU A 14 0.80 10.81 38.57
CA LEU A 14 0.99 11.31 37.20
C LEU A 14 1.58 12.73 37.21
N PHE A 15 1.07 13.62 38.06
CA PHE A 15 1.59 14.97 38.24
C PHE A 15 3.06 14.97 38.68
N LEU A 16 3.42 14.15 39.67
CA LEU A 16 4.80 14.00 40.13
C LEU A 16 5.71 13.41 39.05
N HIS A 17 5.23 12.39 38.32
CA HIS A 17 5.97 11.79 37.21
C HIS A 17 6.28 12.81 36.11
N ILE A 18 5.29 13.59 35.69
CA ILE A 18 5.41 14.61 34.64
C ILE A 18 6.36 15.73 35.09
N THR A 19 6.17 16.27 36.29
CA THR A 19 6.98 17.37 36.81
C THR A 19 8.43 16.97 37.09
N THR A 20 8.67 15.71 37.49
CA THR A 20 10.02 15.19 37.77
C THR A 20 10.75 14.78 36.50
N ASN A 21 10.13 13.96 35.64
CA ASN A 21 10.80 13.37 34.49
C ASN A 21 10.68 14.21 33.21
N LYS A 22 9.78 15.20 33.17
CA LYS A 22 9.49 16.00 31.98
C LYS A 22 9.20 15.13 30.74
N GLN A 23 8.55 14.00 30.98
CA GLN A 23 8.17 13.02 29.96
C GLN A 23 6.80 12.45 30.27
N TYR A 24 5.99 12.28 29.22
CA TYR A 24 4.73 11.55 29.30
C TYR A 24 4.65 10.59 28.10
N SER A 25 5.09 9.35 28.31
CA SER A 25 5.16 8.36 27.23
C SER A 25 3.78 7.81 26.86
N ALA A 26 3.60 7.47 25.58
CA ALA A 26 2.46 6.71 25.08
C ALA A 26 2.19 5.42 25.86
N TYR A 27 3.22 4.70 26.29
CA TYR A 27 3.05 3.49 27.10
C TYR A 27 2.53 3.79 28.50
N THR A 28 2.99 4.88 29.12
CA THR A 28 2.51 5.30 30.45
C THR A 28 1.04 5.68 30.38
N ARG A 29 0.64 6.49 29.39
CA ARG A 29 -0.76 6.88 29.20
C ARG A 29 -1.65 5.69 28.90
N ALA A 30 -1.26 4.84 27.95
CA ALA A 30 -2.01 3.64 27.58
C ALA A 30 -2.16 2.65 28.75
N PHE A 31 -1.11 2.48 29.57
CA PHE A 31 -1.15 1.68 30.79
C PHE A 31 -2.17 2.25 31.78
N LEU A 32 -2.09 3.55 32.08
CA LEU A 32 -2.98 4.17 33.06
C LEU A 32 -4.45 4.16 32.62
N MET A 33 -4.74 4.32 31.33
CA MET A 33 -6.09 4.20 30.77
C MET A 33 -6.72 2.81 30.97
N GLN A 34 -5.93 1.74 31.12
CA GLN A 34 -6.46 0.40 31.40
C GLN A 34 -7.02 0.27 32.83
N PHE A 35 -6.45 1.01 33.79
CA PHE A 35 -6.89 0.96 35.19
C PHE A 35 -8.01 1.95 35.48
N GLN A 36 -8.04 3.08 34.77
CA GLN A 36 -9.01 4.14 35.02
C GLN A 36 -9.37 4.89 33.73
N PRO A 37 -10.51 4.58 33.10
CA PRO A 37 -10.97 5.25 31.87
C PRO A 37 -11.17 6.77 32.05
N GLY A 38 -11.41 7.23 33.29
CA GLY A 38 -11.58 8.65 33.63
C GLY A 38 -10.28 9.45 33.75
N ILE A 39 -9.11 8.87 33.48
CA ILE A 39 -7.82 9.58 33.66
C ILE A 39 -7.66 10.82 32.76
N VAL A 40 -8.38 10.87 31.64
CA VAL A 40 -8.40 12.05 30.74
C VAL A 40 -8.94 13.28 31.47
N ALA A 41 -9.92 13.13 32.38
CA ALA A 41 -10.42 14.22 33.21
C ALA A 41 -9.35 14.71 34.20
N ASN A 42 -8.50 13.81 34.68
CA ASN A 42 -7.37 14.15 35.56
C ASN A 42 -6.26 14.90 34.80
N GLU A 43 -6.03 14.60 33.52
CA GLU A 43 -5.09 15.35 32.67
C GLU A 43 -5.54 16.81 32.50
N GLN A 44 -6.83 17.06 32.32
CA GLN A 44 -7.37 18.42 32.23
C GLN A 44 -7.12 19.21 33.51
N SER A 45 -7.32 18.58 34.68
CA SER A 45 -7.00 19.19 35.98
C SER A 45 -5.51 19.52 36.08
N ILE A 46 -4.62 18.59 35.69
CA ILE A 46 -3.17 18.83 35.66
C ILE A 46 -2.82 20.01 34.75
N VAL A 47 -3.37 20.07 33.54
CA VAL A 47 -3.14 21.18 32.59
C VAL A 47 -3.63 22.51 33.15
N ARG A 48 -4.81 22.54 33.79
CA ARG A 48 -5.35 23.73 34.45
C ARG A 48 -4.47 24.19 35.60
N THR A 49 -4.02 23.27 36.45
CA THR A 49 -3.08 23.55 37.55
C THR A 49 -1.75 24.10 37.04
N LEU A 50 -1.21 23.54 35.95
CA LEU A 50 0.02 24.00 35.32
C LEU A 50 -0.14 25.39 34.67
N LYS A 51 -1.33 25.72 34.17
CA LYS A 51 -1.65 27.04 33.60
C LYS A 51 -1.80 28.13 34.67
N ASN A 52 -2.44 27.82 35.80
CA ASN A 52 -2.78 28.78 36.85
C ASN A 52 -2.43 28.24 38.26
N PRO A 53 -1.15 28.25 38.66
CA PRO A 53 -0.72 27.66 39.93
C PRO A 53 -1.27 28.38 41.16
N GLU A 54 -1.47 29.70 41.11
CA GLU A 54 -1.99 30.51 42.22
C GLU A 54 -3.46 30.19 42.53
N TRP A 55 -4.27 29.96 41.50
CA TRP A 55 -5.67 29.55 41.63
C TRP A 55 -5.80 28.13 42.20
N ALA A 56 -4.93 27.20 41.78
CA ALA A 56 -4.97 25.83 42.29
C ALA A 56 -4.60 25.75 43.79
N VAL A 57 -3.67 26.61 44.24
CA VAL A 57 -3.31 26.72 45.66
C VAL A 57 -4.45 27.31 46.48
N SER A 58 -5.18 28.31 45.96
CA SER A 58 -6.31 28.92 46.68
C SER A 58 -7.52 27.98 46.77
N GLU A 59 -7.81 27.20 45.73
CA GLU A 59 -8.88 26.20 45.71
C GLU A 59 -8.59 25.03 46.68
N ALA A 60 -7.34 24.54 46.72
CA ALA A 60 -6.92 23.51 47.67
C ALA A 60 -7.02 23.99 49.14
N GLN A 61 -6.72 25.27 49.38
CA GLN A 61 -6.89 25.90 50.69
C GLN A 61 -8.38 25.99 51.07
N ALA A 62 -9.26 26.34 50.13
CA ALA A 62 -10.70 26.41 50.36
C ALA A 62 -11.32 25.05 50.73
N HIS A 63 -10.98 23.98 50.00
CA HIS A 63 -11.46 22.62 50.30
C HIS A 63 -10.90 22.06 51.62
N THR A 64 -9.68 22.45 51.99
CA THR A 64 -9.08 22.06 53.27
C THR A 64 -9.80 22.74 54.44
N GLU A 65 -10.19 24.02 54.27
CA GLU A 65 -10.94 24.76 55.28
C GLU A 65 -12.38 24.23 55.41
N GLU A 66 -13.03 23.89 54.29
CA GLU A 66 -14.36 23.27 54.25
C GLU A 66 -14.38 21.89 54.94
N SER A 67 -13.37 21.03 54.69
CA SER A 67 -13.22 19.73 55.36
C SER A 67 -12.91 19.89 56.85
N ARG A 68 -12.18 20.95 57.22
CA ARG A 68 -11.85 21.28 58.60
C ARG A 68 -13.07 21.75 59.39
N THR A 69 -14.00 22.47 58.78
CA THR A 69 -15.26 22.88 59.42
C THR A 69 -16.26 21.72 59.55
N THR A 70 -16.35 20.82 58.56
CA THR A 70 -17.21 19.62 58.66
C THR A 70 -16.74 18.64 59.75
N HIS A 71 -15.42 18.50 59.94
CA HIS A 71 -14.86 17.68 61.03
C HIS A 71 -14.80 18.40 62.38
N ALA A 72 -14.98 19.73 62.43
CA ALA A 72 -15.06 20.48 63.68
C ALA A 72 -16.39 20.25 64.42
N ASP A 73 -17.49 19.94 63.70
CA ASP A 73 -18.81 19.71 64.29
C ASP A 73 -18.99 18.32 64.92
N GLN A 74 -18.24 17.31 64.47
CA GLN A 74 -18.28 15.96 65.05
C GLN A 74 -17.33 15.74 66.24
N GLY A 75 -16.40 16.67 66.49
CA GLY A 75 -15.31 16.50 67.47
C GLY A 75 -15.49 17.23 68.80
N ARG A 76 -16.66 17.81 69.09
CA ARG A 76 -16.85 18.69 70.27
C ARG A 76 -16.81 17.96 71.62
N MET A 77 -16.87 16.62 71.63
CA MET A 77 -16.86 15.79 72.84
C MET A 77 -15.51 15.11 73.16
N MET A 78 -14.51 15.22 72.27
CA MET A 78 -13.18 14.59 72.44
C MET A 78 -12.03 15.60 72.64
N ARG A 79 -12.35 16.85 72.99
CA ARG A 79 -11.39 17.95 73.16
C ARG A 79 -11.23 18.46 74.59
N LEU A 80 -11.36 17.57 75.58
CA LEU A 80 -10.98 17.87 76.97
C LEU A 80 -9.86 16.98 77.54
N ALA A 81 -9.38 15.99 76.77
CA ALA A 81 -8.26 15.13 77.16
C ALA A 81 -7.23 15.12 76.03
N GLY A 82 -6.22 15.99 76.11
CA GLY A 82 -5.15 16.02 75.11
C GLY A 82 -4.48 17.37 74.87
N ILE A 83 -4.71 18.38 75.71
CA ILE A 83 -3.88 19.59 75.72
C ILE A 83 -2.70 19.32 76.66
N SER A 84 -1.66 18.68 76.14
CA SER A 84 -0.32 18.66 76.75
C SER A 84 0.72 18.21 75.73
N LEU A 85 1.15 19.11 74.85
CA LEU A 85 2.51 19.25 74.31
C LEU A 85 2.52 20.15 73.06
N GLY A 86 3.25 21.26 73.11
CA GLY A 86 3.83 21.87 71.91
C GLY A 86 3.22 23.16 71.38
N ALA A 87 3.14 24.21 72.20
CA ALA A 87 3.21 25.58 71.67
C ALA A 87 4.69 25.92 71.43
N VAL A 88 5.23 25.55 70.26
CA VAL A 88 6.52 26.05 69.77
C VAL A 88 6.42 26.29 68.26
N ALA A 89 6.57 27.57 67.91
CA ALA A 89 7.11 28.15 66.69
C ALA A 89 7.22 27.29 65.41
N GLY A 90 6.55 27.76 64.35
CA GLY A 90 7.16 27.96 63.03
C GLY A 90 7.64 26.74 62.27
N GLY A 91 6.72 26.04 61.60
CA GLY A 91 7.04 25.03 60.59
C GLY A 91 7.49 25.65 59.27
N ALA A 92 8.80 25.64 59.03
CA ALA A 92 9.38 25.70 57.69
C ALA A 92 10.63 24.79 57.62
N LEU A 93 10.65 23.94 56.58
CA LEU A 93 11.77 23.18 56.01
C LEU A 93 12.19 21.86 56.70
N ILE A 94 11.93 20.72 56.04
CA ILE A 94 12.87 20.01 55.15
C ILE A 94 12.21 18.72 54.62
N GLY A 95 12.26 18.52 53.29
CA GLY A 95 12.38 17.18 52.69
C GLY A 95 11.34 16.77 51.64
N VAL A 96 11.43 17.34 50.42
CA VAL A 96 11.50 16.66 49.09
C VAL A 96 11.18 17.69 48.00
N SER A 97 12.23 18.24 47.37
CA SER A 97 12.31 18.50 45.91
C SER A 97 13.48 19.44 45.62
N GLY A 98 14.70 18.89 45.51
CA GLY A 98 15.68 19.49 44.62
C GLY A 98 15.11 19.38 43.20
N GLY A 99 14.78 20.53 42.59
CA GLY A 99 14.29 20.56 41.19
C GLY A 99 13.50 21.81 40.78
N LEU A 100 12.91 22.55 41.72
CA LEU A 100 12.10 23.74 41.42
C LEU A 100 12.87 25.06 41.59
N ALA A 101 14.06 25.15 40.99
CA ALA A 101 14.78 26.42 40.83
C ALA A 101 15.06 26.69 39.35
N ALA A 102 14.36 27.70 38.83
CA ALA A 102 14.50 28.42 37.56
C ALA A 102 13.84 27.83 36.27
N PRO A 103 13.09 28.66 35.50
CA PRO A 103 13.16 30.13 35.45
C PRO A 103 11.92 30.84 36.05
N LEU A 104 12.11 31.43 37.23
CA LEU A 104 11.38 32.60 37.72
C LEU A 104 12.07 33.88 37.20
N VAL A 105 12.35 33.93 35.89
CA VAL A 105 12.85 35.12 35.18
C VAL A 105 12.17 35.17 33.81
N SER A 106 10.88 35.52 33.79
CA SER A 106 10.19 35.97 32.57
C SER A 106 8.93 36.81 32.81
N ALA A 107 8.67 37.26 34.04
CA ALA A 107 7.62 38.26 34.33
C ALA A 107 8.05 39.70 33.95
N GLY A 108 8.88 39.88 32.92
CA GLY A 108 9.54 41.16 32.63
C GLY A 108 10.01 41.41 31.21
N VAL A 109 9.39 40.82 30.17
CA VAL A 109 9.64 41.19 28.76
C VAL A 109 8.34 41.23 27.95
N THR A 110 7.33 41.95 28.45
CA THR A 110 6.04 42.18 27.76
C THR A 110 5.84 43.61 27.27
N SER A 111 6.86 44.48 27.23
CA SER A 111 6.66 45.91 26.92
C SER A 111 7.49 46.54 25.79
N VAL A 112 8.29 45.81 24.98
CA VAL A 112 9.11 46.47 23.93
C VAL A 112 9.04 45.86 22.51
N LEU A 113 8.34 44.75 22.26
CA LEU A 113 8.25 44.20 20.88
C LEU A 113 6.85 44.25 20.24
N GLY A 114 5.95 45.03 20.83
CA GLY A 114 4.62 45.29 20.27
C GLY A 114 4.55 46.39 19.19
N TRP A 115 5.67 46.96 18.72
CA TRP A 115 5.65 48.18 17.89
C TRP A 115 6.15 48.07 16.44
N PHE A 116 6.80 46.98 16.00
CA PHE A 116 7.19 46.86 14.58
C PHE A 116 6.27 45.89 13.83
N GLY A 117 5.19 46.46 13.29
CA GLY A 117 4.08 45.78 12.62
C GLY A 117 4.46 44.84 11.48
N ILE A 118 4.47 43.53 11.76
CA ILE A 118 4.44 42.46 10.75
C ILE A 118 3.22 41.58 11.06
N ALA A 119 2.03 42.14 10.88
CA ALA A 119 0.75 41.45 11.10
C ALA A 119 0.21 40.76 9.83
N GLY A 120 1.03 40.56 8.79
CA GLY A 120 0.53 40.18 7.46
C GLY A 120 1.27 39.06 6.72
N THR A 121 2.29 38.41 7.31
CA THR A 121 2.99 37.30 6.65
C THR A 121 2.61 35.96 7.25
N THR A 122 2.63 34.90 6.44
CA THR A 122 2.27 33.52 6.77
C THR A 122 2.99 32.96 8.01
N ALA A 123 4.14 33.52 8.38
CA ALA A 123 4.88 33.19 9.60
C ALA A 123 4.25 33.78 10.88
N GLY A 124 3.54 34.91 10.81
CA GLY A 124 2.89 35.57 11.94
C GLY A 124 1.60 34.89 12.39
N LEU A 125 0.89 34.24 11.47
CA LEU A 125 -0.31 33.43 11.77
C LEU A 125 0.02 32.17 12.60
N MET A 126 1.24 31.63 12.48
CA MET A 126 1.68 30.50 13.31
C MET A 126 2.05 30.89 14.74
N ALA A 127 2.23 32.18 15.02
CA ALA A 127 2.62 32.66 16.35
C ALA A 127 1.42 33.14 17.20
N SER A 128 0.29 33.50 16.59
CA SER A 128 -0.87 34.08 17.30
C SER A 128 -1.95 33.09 17.73
N GLY A 129 -1.90 31.84 17.27
CA GLY A 129 -2.93 30.81 17.57
C GLY A 129 -2.72 30.00 18.86
N LEU A 130 -1.68 30.28 19.65
CA LEU A 130 -1.21 29.41 20.76
C LEU A 130 -1.61 29.91 22.16
N ALA A 131 -2.84 30.38 22.35
CA ALA A 131 -3.36 30.71 23.68
C ALA A 131 -3.79 29.47 24.50
N GLY A 132 -3.28 28.27 24.15
CA GLY A 132 -3.70 26.98 24.72
C GLY A 132 -2.63 26.23 25.53
N SER A 133 -3.02 25.09 26.11
CA SER A 133 -2.21 24.07 26.84
C SER A 133 -0.87 23.76 26.17
N SER A 134 -0.82 23.84 24.85
CA SER A 134 0.37 23.66 24.02
C SER A 134 1.55 24.56 24.44
N LEU A 135 1.28 25.78 24.94
CA LEU A 135 2.35 26.69 25.40
C LEU A 135 2.93 26.24 26.75
N VAL A 136 2.06 25.84 27.68
CA VAL A 136 2.44 25.41 29.05
C VAL A 136 3.03 24.00 29.07
N CYS A 137 2.49 23.09 28.25
CA CYS A 137 3.06 21.76 28.05
C CYS A 137 4.37 21.85 27.25
N GLY A 138 4.47 22.80 26.32
CA GLY A 138 5.67 23.07 25.52
C GLY A 138 6.87 23.59 26.33
N THR A 139 6.62 24.26 27.45
CA THR A 139 7.69 24.67 28.40
C THR A 139 8.06 23.54 29.36
N LEU A 140 7.12 22.68 29.74
CA LEU A 140 7.37 21.53 30.63
C LEU A 140 8.12 20.36 29.97
N PHE A 141 7.74 20.00 28.74
CA PHE A 141 8.23 18.79 28.04
C PHE A 141 9.38 19.06 27.05
N GLY A 142 9.95 20.27 27.04
CA GLY A 142 11.00 20.70 26.11
C GLY A 142 10.44 21.49 24.91
N ALA A 143 11.16 22.55 24.53
CA ALA A 143 10.70 23.70 23.76
C ALA A 143 9.80 23.40 22.54
N TYR A 144 8.54 23.79 22.67
CA TYR A 144 7.65 24.10 21.54
C TYR A 144 8.10 25.42 20.90
N GLY A 145 9.13 25.36 20.06
CA GLY A 145 9.61 26.52 19.30
C GLY A 145 8.94 26.56 17.93
N ALA A 146 8.04 27.52 17.69
CA ALA A 146 7.61 27.89 16.34
C ALA A 146 8.81 28.04 15.37
N LYS A 147 9.96 28.47 15.91
CA LYS A 147 11.25 28.58 15.20
C LYS A 147 11.87 27.23 14.80
N SER A 148 11.81 26.19 15.65
CA SER A 148 12.39 24.87 15.34
C SER A 148 11.54 24.09 14.34
N MET A 149 10.22 24.25 14.38
CA MET A 149 9.30 23.65 13.40
C MET A 149 9.39 24.36 12.04
N ALA A 150 9.45 25.70 12.03
CA ALA A 150 9.68 26.48 10.81
C ALA A 150 11.06 26.21 10.18
N ASP A 151 12.14 26.19 10.97
CA ASP A 151 13.50 25.90 10.48
C ASP A 151 13.66 24.44 10.02
N MET A 152 12.87 23.49 10.55
CA MET A 152 12.95 22.07 10.20
C MET A 152 12.12 21.72 8.97
N VAL A 153 10.94 22.32 8.82
CA VAL A 153 10.17 22.30 7.57
C VAL A 153 11.11 22.76 6.44
N GLN A 154 11.82 23.87 6.60
CA GLN A 154 12.72 24.41 5.57
C GLN A 154 13.94 23.53 5.18
N ARG A 155 14.38 22.57 6.00
CA ARG A 155 15.56 21.70 5.71
C ARG A 155 15.22 20.35 5.08
N HIS A 156 14.01 19.82 5.30
CA HIS A 156 13.52 18.57 4.67
C HIS A 156 12.57 18.84 3.47
N THR A 157 12.19 20.09 3.20
CA THR A 157 11.27 20.54 2.13
C THR A 157 11.79 20.46 0.69
N ARG A 158 12.93 19.82 0.41
CA ARG A 158 13.33 19.62 -1.00
C ARG A 158 12.35 18.70 -1.75
N GLU A 159 11.58 17.87 -1.03
CA GLU A 159 10.70 16.87 -1.64
C GLU A 159 9.18 17.09 -1.42
N VAL A 160 8.79 17.84 -0.37
CA VAL A 160 7.40 18.21 -0.04
C VAL A 160 7.37 19.73 0.20
N ARG A 161 6.58 20.48 -0.56
CA ARG A 161 6.63 21.95 -0.62
C ARG A 161 5.70 22.64 0.37
N ASP A 162 4.59 22.00 0.70
CA ASP A 162 3.48 22.62 1.43
C ASP A 162 3.14 21.85 2.71
N LEU A 163 4.13 21.69 3.59
CA LEU A 163 4.00 20.96 4.86
C LEU A 163 3.82 21.94 6.02
N ALA A 164 2.70 21.84 6.75
CA ALA A 164 2.46 22.62 7.96
C ALA A 164 1.64 21.82 8.97
N VAL A 165 1.76 22.16 10.25
CA VAL A 165 0.87 21.63 11.30
C VAL A 165 0.01 22.77 11.80
N LEU A 166 -1.30 22.62 11.61
CA LEU A 166 -2.28 23.65 11.94
C LEU A 166 -3.04 23.24 13.21
N PRO A 167 -3.24 24.16 14.17
CA PRO A 167 -4.12 23.89 15.29
C PRO A 167 -5.57 23.77 14.81
N VAL A 168 -6.28 22.75 15.26
CA VAL A 168 -7.73 22.66 15.11
C VAL A 168 -8.32 23.35 16.33
N ARG A 169 -9.13 24.41 16.14
CA ARG A 169 -9.60 25.29 17.22
C ARG A 169 -10.03 24.47 18.46
N PRO A 170 -9.34 24.57 19.60
CA PRO A 170 -9.78 23.92 20.82
C PRO A 170 -11.07 24.61 21.32
N ARG A 171 -11.99 23.83 21.89
CA ARG A 171 -13.04 24.40 22.75
C ARG A 171 -12.38 24.84 24.05
N GLU A 172 -12.66 26.06 24.50
CA GLU A 172 -12.08 26.62 25.73
C GLU A 172 -12.31 25.66 26.92
N GLY A 173 -11.23 25.28 27.61
CA GLY A 173 -11.30 24.51 28.87
C GLY A 173 -11.18 22.97 28.76
N GLU A 174 -11.05 22.39 27.56
CA GLU A 174 -11.00 20.92 27.35
C GLU A 174 -9.61 20.32 27.09
N GLU A 175 -8.54 21.09 27.27
CA GLU A 175 -7.19 20.69 26.88
C GLU A 175 -6.57 19.62 27.76
N THR A 176 -5.77 18.74 27.16
CA THR A 176 -5.14 17.60 27.85
C THR A 176 -3.66 17.47 27.51
N LEU A 177 -2.99 16.47 28.08
CA LEU A 177 -1.56 16.20 27.88
C LEU A 177 -1.28 15.37 26.62
N GLY A 178 -2.30 14.76 26.01
CA GLY A 178 -2.19 14.03 24.75
C GLY A 178 -2.23 14.92 23.51
N VAL A 179 -1.58 14.49 22.43
CA VAL A 179 -1.60 15.15 21.12
C VAL A 179 -2.33 14.28 20.13
N ARG A 180 -3.27 14.85 19.38
CA ARG A 180 -3.94 14.18 18.26
C ARG A 180 -3.53 14.85 16.96
N LEU A 181 -2.91 14.09 16.05
CA LEU A 181 -2.54 14.57 14.73
C LEU A 181 -3.46 13.94 13.68
N CYS A 182 -4.24 14.78 13.03
CA CYS A 182 -5.22 14.42 12.01
C CYS A 182 -4.68 14.71 10.60
N ILE A 183 -4.87 13.77 9.68
CA ILE A 183 -4.29 13.84 8.33
C ILE A 183 -5.36 13.51 7.29
N SER A 184 -5.76 14.53 6.53
CA SER A 184 -6.74 14.43 5.45
C SER A 184 -6.11 13.79 4.19
N GLY A 185 -6.89 12.98 3.46
CA GLY A 185 -6.44 12.28 2.25
C GLY A 185 -6.93 12.83 0.92
N TRP A 186 -7.79 13.84 0.95
CA TRP A 186 -8.25 14.66 -0.18
C TRP A 186 -8.90 15.93 0.40
N LEU A 187 -8.92 17.02 -0.37
CA LEU A 187 -9.41 18.33 0.06
C LEU A 187 -10.24 18.96 -1.07
N ALA A 188 -11.46 19.41 -0.83
CA ALA A 188 -12.17 20.24 -1.80
C ALA A 188 -11.66 21.68 -1.70
N ASP A 189 -11.54 22.19 -0.48
CA ASP A 189 -11.05 23.53 -0.16
C ASP A 189 -9.92 23.50 0.87
N GLU A 190 -9.17 24.60 0.99
CA GLU A 190 -8.05 24.72 1.95
C GLU A 190 -8.52 24.60 3.41
N THR A 191 -9.77 24.98 3.69
CA THR A 191 -10.39 24.84 5.00
C THR A 191 -10.57 23.39 5.43
N ASP A 192 -10.65 22.45 4.47
CA ASP A 192 -10.86 21.02 4.75
C ASP A 192 -9.65 20.35 5.41
N VAL A 193 -8.52 21.07 5.49
CA VAL A 193 -7.37 20.63 6.28
C VAL A 193 -7.76 20.52 7.75
N THR A 194 -8.54 21.47 8.28
CA THR A 194 -8.88 21.53 9.72
C THR A 194 -10.36 21.27 10.00
N ALA A 195 -11.26 21.65 9.09
CA ALA A 195 -12.70 21.62 9.32
C ALA A 195 -13.26 20.25 9.75
N PRO A 196 -12.89 19.11 9.12
CA PRO A 196 -13.42 17.78 9.48
C PRO A 196 -13.06 17.34 10.90
N TRP A 197 -11.98 17.89 11.46
CA TRP A 197 -11.38 17.43 12.71
C TRP A 197 -11.89 18.17 13.94
N THR A 198 -12.75 19.18 13.74
CA THR A 198 -13.39 19.97 14.82
C THR A 198 -14.36 19.16 15.68
N ILE A 199 -14.71 17.94 15.25
CA ILE A 199 -15.59 17.01 15.97
C ILE A 199 -14.93 16.40 17.21
N PHE A 200 -13.61 16.39 17.27
CA PHE A 200 -12.85 15.72 18.32
C PHE A 200 -12.80 16.53 19.61
N GLN A 201 -12.90 15.82 20.75
CA GLN A 201 -12.79 16.38 22.11
C GLN A 201 -11.60 15.75 22.85
N GLY A 202 -11.16 16.40 23.93
CA GLY A 202 -10.11 15.92 24.84
C GLY A 202 -8.68 16.26 24.43
N ASP A 203 -8.11 15.51 23.49
CA ASP A 203 -6.69 15.68 23.08
C ASP A 203 -6.46 17.02 22.34
N ASP A 204 -5.27 17.61 22.55
CA ASP A 204 -4.83 18.75 21.76
C ASP A 204 -4.77 18.34 20.28
N THR A 205 -5.71 18.84 19.49
CA THR A 205 -5.92 18.36 18.12
C THR A 205 -5.26 19.29 17.10
N PHE A 206 -4.44 18.70 16.24
CA PHE A 206 -3.75 19.35 15.14
C PHE A 206 -4.07 18.66 13.83
N ALA A 207 -4.06 19.42 12.73
CA ALA A 207 -4.14 18.90 11.39
C ALA A 207 -2.79 19.04 10.67
N LEU A 208 -2.36 17.99 9.98
CA LEU A 208 -1.22 18.06 9.07
C LEU A 208 -1.69 18.54 7.70
N GLN A 209 -1.28 19.75 7.34
CA GLN A 209 -1.33 20.24 5.97
C GLN A 209 -0.18 19.61 5.18
N TRP A 210 -0.51 19.05 4.01
CA TRP A 210 0.47 18.54 3.07
C TRP A 210 -0.06 18.66 1.64
N GLU A 211 0.76 19.21 0.74
CA GLU A 211 0.52 19.20 -0.72
C GLU A 211 -0.92 19.55 -1.13
N ILE A 212 -1.42 20.71 -0.67
CA ILE A 212 -2.81 21.14 -0.90
C ILE A 212 -3.20 21.03 -2.38
N ASP A 213 -2.35 21.51 -3.29
CA ASP A 213 -2.62 21.50 -4.73
C ASP A 213 -2.82 20.08 -5.28
N ALA A 214 -2.06 19.10 -4.79
CA ALA A 214 -2.19 17.71 -5.22
C ALA A 214 -3.48 17.10 -4.67
N LEU A 215 -3.84 17.41 -3.42
CA LEU A 215 -5.06 16.94 -2.78
C LEU A 215 -6.33 17.54 -3.41
N LYS A 216 -6.30 18.80 -3.82
CA LYS A 216 -7.40 19.46 -4.55
C LYS A 216 -7.61 18.88 -5.93
N LYS A 217 -6.53 18.70 -6.71
CA LYS A 217 -6.59 18.01 -8.02
C LYS A 217 -7.12 16.59 -7.91
N LEU A 218 -6.76 15.89 -6.82
CA LEU A 218 -7.31 14.58 -6.53
C LEU A 218 -8.81 14.64 -6.22
N ALA A 219 -9.24 15.56 -5.35
CA ALA A 219 -10.65 15.73 -5.01
C ALA A 219 -11.49 16.07 -6.25
N ASP A 220 -11.02 16.98 -7.10
CA ASP A 220 -11.66 17.33 -8.38
C ASP A 220 -11.83 16.10 -9.29
N ALA A 221 -10.79 15.27 -9.37
CA ALA A 221 -10.81 14.05 -10.16
C ALA A 221 -11.80 13.01 -9.61
N LEU A 222 -11.82 12.81 -8.28
CA LEU A 222 -12.77 11.93 -7.60
C LEU A 222 -14.22 12.46 -7.72
N TYR A 223 -14.41 13.77 -7.62
CA TYR A 223 -15.73 14.39 -7.77
C TYR A 223 -16.27 14.26 -9.20
N LYS A 224 -15.42 14.51 -10.21
CA LYS A 224 -15.74 14.24 -11.62
C LYS A 224 -16.11 12.79 -11.85
N LEU A 225 -15.40 11.84 -11.22
CA LEU A 225 -15.69 10.42 -11.30
C LEU A 225 -17.10 10.11 -10.78
N ILE A 226 -17.44 10.61 -9.60
CA ILE A 226 -18.73 10.35 -8.94
C ILE A 226 -19.90 11.02 -9.69
N THR A 227 -19.68 12.21 -10.23
CA THR A 227 -20.71 13.01 -10.93
C THR A 227 -20.88 12.67 -12.41
N SER A 228 -19.93 11.94 -13.02
CA SER A 228 -20.01 11.51 -14.41
C SER A 228 -21.21 10.58 -14.66
N ASN A 229 -21.79 10.65 -15.87
CA ASN A 229 -22.87 9.75 -16.31
C ASN A 229 -22.45 8.26 -16.31
N ALA A 230 -21.15 7.96 -16.26
CA ALA A 230 -20.62 6.62 -16.08
C ALA A 230 -21.08 5.99 -14.75
N MET A 231 -21.15 6.78 -13.67
CA MET A 231 -21.57 6.30 -12.36
C MET A 231 -23.07 5.98 -12.29
N LYS A 232 -23.89 6.61 -13.14
CA LYS A 232 -25.32 6.29 -13.29
C LYS A 232 -25.53 4.94 -14.02
N TYR A 233 -24.68 4.62 -14.99
CA TYR A 233 -24.67 3.33 -15.68
C TYR A 233 -24.21 2.21 -14.73
N VAL A 234 -23.16 2.48 -13.95
CA VAL A 234 -22.66 1.58 -12.90
C VAL A 234 -23.69 1.36 -11.79
N LYS A 235 -24.38 2.40 -11.30
CA LYS A 235 -25.49 2.24 -10.34
C LYS A 235 -26.68 1.45 -10.91
N ALA A 236 -27.00 1.63 -12.19
CA ALA A 236 -28.06 0.85 -12.85
C ALA A 236 -27.69 -0.65 -13.01
N GLU A 237 -26.41 -0.94 -13.27
CA GLU A 237 -25.89 -2.32 -13.36
C GLU A 237 -25.76 -2.97 -11.96
N ILE A 238 -25.44 -2.18 -10.91
CA ILE A 238 -25.41 -2.61 -9.50
C ILE A 238 -26.81 -2.96 -8.97
N VAL A 239 -27.87 -2.31 -9.48
CA VAL A 239 -29.27 -2.62 -9.12
C VAL A 239 -29.76 -3.92 -9.80
N ARG A 240 -29.10 -4.38 -10.89
CA ARG A 240 -29.34 -5.73 -11.44
C ARG A 240 -28.72 -6.77 -10.51
N ARG A 241 -29.57 -7.35 -9.65
CA ARG A 241 -29.30 -8.43 -8.67
C ARG A 241 -28.50 -9.62 -9.24
N THR A 242 -27.21 -9.45 -9.47
CA THR A 242 -26.27 -10.52 -9.78
C THR A 242 -24.89 -10.16 -9.25
N VAL A 243 -24.21 -11.17 -8.69
CA VAL A 243 -22.86 -11.15 -8.09
C VAL A 243 -21.77 -10.61 -9.06
N PHE A 244 -22.11 -10.44 -10.34
CA PHE A 244 -21.25 -9.91 -11.40
C PHE A 244 -21.25 -8.39 -11.54
N ALA A 245 -22.14 -7.65 -10.87
CA ALA A 245 -22.26 -6.21 -11.10
C ALA A 245 -21.01 -5.40 -10.73
N GLY A 246 -20.30 -5.78 -9.65
CA GLY A 246 -19.02 -5.15 -9.28
C GLY A 246 -17.89 -5.45 -10.28
N LEU A 247 -17.85 -6.68 -10.80
CA LEU A 247 -16.88 -7.13 -11.81
C LEU A 247 -17.15 -6.50 -13.18
N MET A 248 -18.41 -6.44 -13.61
CA MET A 248 -18.83 -5.82 -14.88
C MET A 248 -18.72 -4.30 -14.83
N SER A 249 -18.92 -3.67 -13.67
CA SER A 249 -18.63 -2.25 -13.45
C SER A 249 -17.14 -1.96 -13.64
N ALA A 250 -16.26 -2.73 -12.98
CA ALA A 250 -14.81 -2.56 -13.05
C ALA A 250 -14.23 -2.89 -14.44
N LEU A 251 -14.91 -3.74 -15.21
CA LEU A 251 -14.54 -4.12 -16.59
C LEU A 251 -15.30 -3.34 -17.66
N SER A 252 -16.16 -2.36 -17.29
CA SER A 252 -16.89 -1.59 -18.29
C SER A 252 -15.93 -0.67 -19.05
N PRO A 253 -16.02 -0.60 -20.40
CA PRO A 253 -15.16 0.27 -21.21
C PRO A 253 -15.19 1.73 -20.74
N VAL A 254 -16.34 2.21 -20.26
CA VAL A 254 -16.50 3.56 -19.74
C VAL A 254 -15.79 3.72 -18.39
N ALA A 255 -15.92 2.79 -17.44
CA ALA A 255 -15.18 2.86 -16.18
C ALA A 255 -13.66 2.76 -16.39
N LEU A 256 -13.19 1.95 -17.34
CA LEU A 256 -11.77 1.82 -17.68
C LEU A 256 -11.20 3.11 -18.30
N LEU A 257 -11.94 3.78 -19.20
CA LEU A 257 -11.54 5.08 -19.76
C LEU A 257 -11.50 6.17 -18.66
N THR A 258 -12.50 6.19 -17.78
CA THR A 258 -12.61 7.21 -16.72
C THR A 258 -11.56 7.00 -15.61
N VAL A 259 -11.20 5.74 -15.32
CA VAL A 259 -10.11 5.40 -14.39
C VAL A 259 -8.75 5.75 -14.99
N GLY A 260 -8.56 5.55 -16.30
CA GLY A 260 -7.34 5.96 -17.03
C GLY A 260 -7.05 7.46 -16.93
N GLU A 261 -8.07 8.31 -17.12
CA GLU A 261 -7.92 9.78 -17.05
C GLU A 261 -7.52 10.30 -15.64
N ILE A 262 -7.92 9.60 -14.58
CA ILE A 262 -7.61 9.95 -13.18
C ILE A 262 -6.25 9.36 -12.74
N MET A 263 -5.89 8.20 -13.29
CA MET A 263 -4.63 7.52 -13.02
C MET A 263 -3.43 8.27 -13.60
N ASP A 264 -3.56 8.82 -14.80
CA ASP A 264 -2.42 9.41 -15.53
C ASP A 264 -1.84 10.68 -14.89
N ASN A 265 -2.49 11.30 -13.89
CA ASN A 265 -1.93 12.51 -13.27
C ASN A 265 -2.27 12.71 -11.77
N PRO A 266 -3.52 12.97 -11.34
CA PRO A 266 -3.78 13.42 -9.97
C PRO A 266 -3.58 12.34 -8.90
N TRP A 267 -4.07 11.11 -9.10
CA TRP A 267 -4.00 10.06 -8.07
C TRP A 267 -2.57 9.55 -7.86
N MET A 268 -1.86 9.20 -8.94
CA MET A 268 -0.49 8.69 -8.85
C MET A 268 0.47 9.73 -8.28
N ASN A 269 0.31 11.00 -8.65
CA ASN A 269 1.10 12.10 -8.09
C ASN A 269 0.82 12.30 -6.60
N ALA A 270 -0.46 12.41 -6.20
CA ALA A 270 -0.84 12.58 -4.80
C ALA A 270 -0.39 11.39 -3.93
N ARG A 271 -0.48 10.16 -4.43
CA ARG A 271 0.01 8.96 -3.75
C ARG A 271 1.52 8.95 -3.57
N ALA A 272 2.28 9.33 -4.60
CA ALA A 272 3.74 9.43 -4.51
C ALA A 272 4.17 10.49 -3.48
N LEU A 273 3.47 11.62 -3.44
CA LEU A 273 3.67 12.66 -2.43
C LEU A 273 3.29 12.17 -1.03
N ALA A 274 2.20 11.40 -0.88
CA ALA A 274 1.78 10.83 0.41
C ALA A 274 2.88 9.96 1.04
N ILE A 275 3.55 9.14 0.22
CA ILE A 275 4.65 8.27 0.68
C ILE A 275 5.82 9.10 1.23
N LYS A 276 6.18 10.17 0.52
CA LYS A 276 7.26 11.10 0.94
C LYS A 276 6.87 11.85 2.20
N THR A 277 5.66 12.40 2.26
CA THR A 277 5.12 13.07 3.44
C THR A 277 5.11 12.15 4.66
N GLY A 278 4.79 10.86 4.47
CA GLY A 278 4.83 9.87 5.54
C GLY A 278 6.24 9.69 6.11
N ALA A 279 7.27 9.59 5.26
CA ALA A 279 8.65 9.53 5.73
C ALA A 279 9.05 10.78 6.53
N VAL A 280 8.71 11.98 6.03
CA VAL A 280 8.96 13.24 6.74
C VAL A 280 8.23 13.30 8.09
N LEU A 281 6.98 12.85 8.14
CA LEU A 281 6.23 12.76 9.40
C LEU A 281 6.90 11.81 10.40
N GLY A 282 7.45 10.69 9.92
CA GLY A 282 8.28 9.78 10.72
C GLY A 282 9.45 10.52 11.39
N ASP A 283 10.19 11.31 10.62
CA ASP A 283 11.31 12.11 11.14
C ASP A 283 10.87 13.17 12.17
N LEU A 284 9.71 13.80 11.98
CA LEU A 284 9.13 14.75 12.94
C LEU A 284 8.83 14.08 14.28
N LEU A 285 8.24 12.88 14.24
CA LEU A 285 7.93 12.09 15.44
C LEU A 285 9.20 11.68 16.20
N VAL A 286 10.24 11.21 15.50
CA VAL A 286 11.54 10.85 16.12
C VAL A 286 12.18 12.05 16.80
N LYS A 287 12.15 13.21 16.15
CA LYS A 287 12.69 14.47 16.69
C LYS A 287 11.84 15.07 17.81
N ARG A 288 10.72 14.43 18.15
CA ARG A 288 9.80 14.83 19.22
C ARG A 288 9.31 16.27 19.04
N THR A 289 8.93 16.63 17.81
CA THR A 289 8.42 17.97 17.48
C THR A 289 7.15 18.34 18.26
N PHE A 290 6.41 17.34 18.73
CA PHE A 290 5.24 17.49 19.58
C PHE A 290 5.58 17.42 21.09
N GLY A 291 6.87 17.47 21.43
CA GLY A 291 7.39 17.27 22.79
C GLY A 291 7.40 15.80 23.20
N ASN A 292 7.75 15.54 24.47
CA ASN A 292 7.68 14.20 25.07
C ASN A 292 6.24 13.82 25.46
N ARG A 293 5.30 14.01 24.55
CA ARG A 293 3.86 13.77 24.73
C ARG A 293 3.41 12.56 23.92
N PRO A 294 2.36 11.84 24.37
CA PRO A 294 1.81 10.73 23.62
C PRO A 294 1.03 11.25 22.40
N VAL A 295 1.32 10.68 21.22
CA VAL A 295 0.72 11.10 19.95
C VAL A 295 -0.27 10.06 19.45
N THR A 296 -1.51 10.48 19.24
CA THR A 296 -2.55 9.73 18.54
C THR A 296 -2.63 10.19 17.09
N LEU A 297 -2.57 9.24 16.14
CA LEU A 297 -2.61 9.51 14.70
C LEU A 297 -3.98 9.14 14.13
N VAL A 298 -4.62 10.06 13.40
CA VAL A 298 -5.91 9.82 12.74
C VAL A 298 -5.85 10.25 11.29
N GLY A 299 -6.27 9.41 10.35
CA GLY A 299 -6.29 9.79 8.94
C GLY A 299 -7.15 8.91 8.08
N TYR A 300 -7.55 9.42 6.92
CA TYR A 300 -8.35 8.70 5.92
C TYR A 300 -7.73 8.76 4.53
N SER A 301 -8.04 7.80 3.65
CA SER A 301 -7.58 7.74 2.25
C SER A 301 -6.05 7.92 2.15
N LEU A 302 -5.54 8.80 1.29
CA LEU A 302 -4.09 9.08 1.20
C LEU A 302 -3.49 9.64 2.49
N GLY A 303 -4.27 10.29 3.35
CA GLY A 303 -3.82 10.76 4.65
C GLY A 303 -3.54 9.61 5.62
N SER A 304 -4.30 8.52 5.49
CA SER A 304 -3.97 7.27 6.20
C SER A 304 -2.75 6.57 5.62
N LEU A 305 -2.46 6.73 4.33
CA LEU A 305 -1.21 6.26 3.71
C LEU A 305 0.01 7.03 4.26
N VAL A 306 -0.10 8.34 4.47
CA VAL A 306 0.94 9.15 5.15
C VAL A 306 1.24 8.57 6.54
N ILE A 307 0.20 8.27 7.34
CA ILE A 307 0.36 7.63 8.66
C ILE A 307 1.05 6.27 8.53
N PHE A 308 0.57 5.43 7.62
CA PHE A 308 1.12 4.09 7.43
C PHE A 308 2.62 4.14 7.09
N GLU A 309 3.02 5.05 6.21
CA GLU A 309 4.42 5.23 5.82
C GLU A 309 5.28 5.83 6.93
N ALA A 310 4.74 6.74 7.74
CA ALA A 310 5.41 7.24 8.95
C ALA A 310 5.68 6.12 9.96
N LEU A 311 4.68 5.27 10.23
CA LEU A 311 4.85 4.12 11.13
C LEU A 311 5.81 3.08 10.56
N ARG A 312 5.80 2.87 9.23
CA ARG A 312 6.75 1.99 8.56
C ARG A 312 8.18 2.50 8.69
N HIS A 313 8.38 3.81 8.58
CA HIS A 313 9.67 4.46 8.81
C HIS A 313 10.14 4.25 10.25
N LEU A 314 9.28 4.54 11.25
CA LEU A 314 9.58 4.29 12.68
C LEU A 314 9.88 2.81 12.96
N ALA A 315 9.18 1.89 12.32
CA ALA A 315 9.42 0.46 12.43
C ALA A 315 10.73 -0.01 11.76
N GLY A 316 11.40 0.84 10.98
CA GLY A 316 12.73 0.59 10.44
C GLY A 316 13.87 1.03 11.37
N LEU A 317 13.57 1.89 12.35
CA LEU A 317 14.57 2.46 13.26
C LEU A 317 14.85 1.56 14.48
N PRO A 318 15.98 1.79 15.19
CA PRO A 318 16.23 1.18 16.49
C PRO A 318 15.09 1.42 17.48
N VAL A 319 14.84 0.46 18.36
CA VAL A 319 13.74 0.54 19.34
C VAL A 319 13.91 1.76 20.26
N SER A 320 15.13 2.11 20.65
CA SER A 320 15.43 3.29 21.49
C SER A 320 14.93 4.61 20.91
N GLU A 321 14.84 4.74 19.59
CA GLU A 321 14.44 5.97 18.90
C GLU A 321 12.94 6.03 18.60
N SER A 322 12.30 4.87 18.44
CA SER A 322 10.88 4.75 18.09
C SER A 322 9.97 4.48 19.30
N PHE A 323 10.54 4.16 20.46
CA PHE A 323 9.80 3.75 21.65
C PHE A 323 9.01 4.90 22.29
N GLY A 324 7.72 4.65 22.53
CA GLY A 324 6.87 5.49 23.38
C GLY A 324 6.40 6.80 22.75
N LEU A 325 6.52 6.93 21.43
CA LEU A 325 6.10 8.10 20.67
C LEU A 325 4.61 8.07 20.30
N VAL A 326 4.13 6.92 19.81
CA VAL A 326 2.77 6.77 19.26
C VAL A 326 1.90 5.99 20.24
N GLU A 327 0.77 6.58 20.62
CA GLU A 327 -0.26 5.98 21.47
C GLU A 327 -1.22 5.15 20.64
N ASP A 328 -2.19 5.80 20.00
CA ASP A 328 -3.20 5.15 19.17
C ASP A 328 -3.09 5.57 17.71
N VAL A 329 -3.54 4.69 16.82
CA VAL A 329 -3.55 4.92 15.38
C VAL A 329 -4.90 4.50 14.81
N PHE A 330 -5.57 5.43 14.15
CA PHE A 330 -6.84 5.23 13.46
C PHE A 330 -6.71 5.61 11.99
N MET A 331 -6.79 4.60 11.13
CA MET A 331 -6.67 4.73 9.69
C MET A 331 -7.97 4.28 9.03
N PHE A 332 -8.42 5.00 8.00
CA PHE A 332 -9.64 4.68 7.28
C PHE A 332 -9.41 4.69 5.77
N GLY A 333 -9.94 3.70 5.06
CA GLY A 333 -9.84 3.67 3.59
C GLY A 333 -8.39 3.60 3.11
N THR A 334 -7.50 2.92 3.86
CA THR A 334 -6.06 2.99 3.61
C THR A 334 -5.66 2.23 2.35
N PRO A 335 -5.11 2.90 1.32
CA PRO A 335 -4.77 2.28 0.04
C PRO A 335 -3.42 1.56 0.14
N VAL A 336 -3.35 0.66 1.12
CA VAL A 336 -2.16 -0.15 1.42
C VAL A 336 -2.51 -1.61 1.52
N ALA A 337 -1.45 -2.34 1.41
CA ALA A 337 -1.35 -3.76 1.35
C ALA A 337 -1.52 -4.37 2.79
N ALA A 338 -2.44 -5.33 3.02
CA ALA A 338 -2.65 -6.04 4.30
C ALA A 338 -1.61 -7.16 4.64
N GLU A 339 -0.29 -6.86 4.61
CA GLU A 339 0.78 -7.88 4.78
C GLU A 339 1.07 -8.13 6.24
N GLN A 340 0.81 -9.35 6.73
CA GLN A 340 0.98 -9.69 8.14
C GLN A 340 2.35 -9.28 8.72
N LYS A 341 3.46 -9.51 7.99
CA LYS A 341 4.81 -9.13 8.44
C LYS A 341 5.01 -7.61 8.54
N THR A 342 4.42 -6.84 7.63
CA THR A 342 4.55 -5.37 7.65
C THR A 342 3.65 -4.77 8.73
N TRP A 343 2.42 -5.27 8.88
CA TRP A 343 1.50 -4.82 9.92
C TRP A 343 1.95 -5.23 11.33
N ALA A 344 2.57 -6.40 11.50
CA ALA A 344 3.18 -6.79 12.77
C ALA A 344 4.34 -5.85 13.16
N ARG A 345 5.17 -5.44 12.18
CA ARG A 345 6.24 -4.45 12.40
C ARG A 345 5.69 -3.08 12.77
N ILE A 346 4.64 -2.62 12.11
CA ILE A 346 3.99 -1.34 12.42
C ILE A 346 3.27 -1.39 13.78
N ARG A 347 2.61 -2.51 14.10
CA ARG A 347 1.91 -2.70 15.38
C ARG A 347 2.81 -2.51 16.59
N ARG A 348 4.10 -2.83 16.49
CA ARG A 348 5.07 -2.64 17.58
C ARG A 348 5.31 -1.17 17.95
N VAL A 349 5.02 -0.24 17.03
CA VAL A 349 5.29 1.19 17.19
C VAL A 349 4.20 1.86 18.03
N ALA A 350 2.95 1.42 17.89
CA ALA A 350 1.81 1.94 18.66
C ALA A 350 1.72 1.27 20.04
N ALA A 351 1.67 2.05 21.11
CA ALA A 351 1.50 1.52 22.46
C ALA A 351 0.09 0.96 22.68
N GLY A 352 -0.93 1.66 22.15
CA GLY A 352 -2.34 1.33 22.27
C GLY A 352 -2.87 0.58 21.05
N ARG A 353 -3.97 1.09 20.49
CA ARG A 353 -4.75 0.51 19.39
C ARG A 353 -4.17 0.91 18.03
N LEU A 354 -4.10 -0.06 17.13
CA LEU A 354 -3.87 0.15 15.70
C LEU A 354 -5.13 -0.32 14.97
N VAL A 355 -5.92 0.62 14.46
CA VAL A 355 -7.21 0.35 13.81
C VAL A 355 -7.13 0.79 12.35
N ASN A 356 -7.50 -0.11 11.44
CA ASN A 356 -7.70 0.19 10.03
C ASN A 356 -9.14 -0.16 9.64
N GLY A 357 -9.96 0.85 9.38
CA GLY A 357 -11.35 0.70 8.95
C GLY A 357 -11.51 0.82 7.44
N TYR A 358 -12.44 0.06 6.87
CA TYR A 358 -12.80 0.17 5.45
C TYR A 358 -14.31 0.03 5.26
N ALA A 359 -14.84 0.61 4.19
CA ALA A 359 -16.23 0.41 3.77
C ALA A 359 -16.28 -0.65 2.67
N SER A 360 -17.30 -1.52 2.67
CA SER A 360 -17.46 -2.60 1.69
C SER A 360 -17.74 -2.09 0.27
N ASP A 361 -18.24 -0.86 0.16
CA ASP A 361 -18.57 -0.14 -1.07
C ASP A 361 -17.52 0.94 -1.43
N ASP A 362 -16.34 0.91 -0.81
CA ASP A 362 -15.25 1.83 -1.11
C ASP A 362 -14.63 1.56 -2.49
N TYR A 363 -15.07 2.33 -3.49
CA TYR A 363 -14.58 2.23 -4.87
C TYR A 363 -13.11 2.65 -5.02
N VAL A 364 -12.62 3.54 -4.15
CA VAL A 364 -11.23 3.98 -4.16
C VAL A 364 -10.33 2.80 -3.78
N LEU A 365 -10.71 2.02 -2.76
CA LEU A 365 -10.00 0.80 -2.41
C LEU A 365 -10.24 -0.35 -3.40
N ALA A 366 -11.48 -0.57 -3.83
CA ALA A 366 -11.85 -1.72 -4.67
C ALA A 366 -11.28 -1.63 -6.10
N VAL A 367 -11.17 -0.42 -6.65
CA VAL A 367 -10.79 -0.20 -8.05
C VAL A 367 -9.60 0.73 -8.18
N LEU A 368 -9.66 1.98 -7.70
CA LEU A 368 -8.63 2.99 -8.01
C LEU A 368 -7.24 2.60 -7.46
N SER A 369 -7.18 2.18 -6.19
CA SER A 369 -5.92 1.75 -5.55
C SER A 369 -5.31 0.51 -6.21
N ARG A 370 -6.15 -0.39 -6.75
CA ARG A 370 -5.74 -1.66 -7.39
C ARG A 370 -5.52 -1.54 -8.90
N ALA A 371 -6.07 -0.51 -9.55
CA ALA A 371 -5.88 -0.21 -10.96
C ALA A 371 -4.56 0.56 -11.19
N SER A 372 -4.12 1.34 -10.20
CA SER A 372 -2.80 2.02 -10.10
C SER A 372 -1.59 1.12 -10.34
N ASP A 373 -1.84 -0.19 -10.40
CA ASP A 373 -0.94 -1.31 -10.25
C ASP A 373 -0.88 -2.18 -11.53
N ALA A 374 -1.58 -1.80 -12.62
CA ALA A 374 -1.68 -2.58 -13.86
C ALA A 374 -0.53 -2.30 -14.86
N SER A 375 0.19 -3.34 -15.30
CA SER A 375 1.30 -3.23 -16.26
C SER A 375 0.87 -3.58 -17.69
N ILE A 376 1.15 -2.69 -18.65
CA ILE A 376 0.90 -2.87 -20.09
C ILE A 376 2.03 -3.68 -20.78
N ALA A 377 3.09 -4.04 -20.04
CA ALA A 377 4.36 -4.51 -20.59
C ALA A 377 4.30 -5.87 -21.32
N LEU A 378 3.28 -6.69 -21.10
CA LEU A 378 3.18 -8.04 -21.70
C LEU A 378 2.90 -8.04 -23.21
N ALA A 379 2.20 -7.03 -23.73
CA ALA A 379 1.79 -7.02 -25.13
C ALA A 379 2.95 -6.72 -26.10
N VAL A 380 3.94 -5.95 -25.65
CA VAL A 380 5.09 -5.52 -26.46
C VAL A 380 5.92 -6.71 -26.96
N PRO A 381 6.48 -7.59 -26.11
CA PRO A 381 7.28 -8.73 -26.57
C PRO A 381 6.48 -9.72 -27.42
N VAL A 382 5.18 -9.87 -27.12
CA VAL A 382 4.26 -10.71 -27.91
C VAL A 382 4.12 -10.18 -29.33
N HIS A 383 3.90 -8.86 -29.48
CA HIS A 383 3.77 -8.22 -30.79
C HIS A 383 5.11 -8.16 -31.54
N SER A 384 6.20 -7.88 -30.85
CA SER A 384 7.55 -7.86 -31.43
C SER A 384 7.93 -9.21 -32.05
N LEU A 385 7.70 -10.33 -31.35
CA LEU A 385 7.98 -11.66 -31.90
C LEU A 385 7.12 -11.97 -33.12
N MET A 386 5.87 -11.52 -33.13
CA MET A 386 4.99 -11.67 -34.28
C MET A 386 5.53 -10.92 -35.50
N LEU A 387 5.95 -9.65 -35.33
CA LEU A 387 6.48 -8.83 -36.43
C LEU A 387 7.83 -9.33 -36.95
N LEU A 388 8.72 -9.74 -36.05
CA LEU A 388 10.08 -10.17 -36.41
C LEU A 388 10.07 -11.56 -37.05
N ASP A 389 9.41 -12.53 -36.43
CA ASP A 389 9.54 -13.95 -36.79
C ASP A 389 8.28 -14.55 -37.42
N GLY A 390 7.14 -13.86 -37.35
CA GLY A 390 5.85 -14.35 -37.85
C GLY A 390 5.20 -15.40 -36.96
N ASN A 391 5.62 -15.49 -35.70
CA ASN A 391 5.23 -16.56 -34.78
C ASN A 391 4.27 -16.07 -33.69
N VAL A 392 3.34 -16.97 -33.28
CA VAL A 392 2.52 -16.74 -32.08
C VAL A 392 3.38 -16.95 -30.84
N PHE A 393 3.29 -16.05 -29.85
CA PHE A 393 3.95 -16.18 -28.55
C PHE A 393 3.28 -17.26 -27.66
N GLY A 394 3.37 -18.53 -28.09
CA GLY A 394 2.76 -19.68 -27.43
C GLY A 394 3.79 -20.49 -26.64
N ILE A 395 3.89 -20.27 -25.32
CA ILE A 395 4.98 -20.85 -24.50
C ILE A 395 4.90 -22.37 -24.43
N SER A 396 3.71 -22.96 -24.27
CA SER A 396 3.53 -24.42 -24.34
C SER A 396 4.01 -25.00 -25.68
N GLY A 397 3.79 -24.27 -26.78
CA GLY A 397 4.30 -24.63 -28.10
C GLY A 397 5.81 -24.53 -28.19
N PHE A 398 6.45 -23.57 -27.52
CA PHE A 398 7.91 -23.48 -27.42
C PHE A 398 8.48 -24.66 -26.64
N MET A 399 7.91 -24.98 -25.47
CA MET A 399 8.36 -26.12 -24.66
C MET A 399 8.29 -27.44 -25.43
N HIS A 400 7.16 -27.72 -26.08
CA HIS A 400 7.00 -28.95 -26.84
C HIS A 400 7.92 -29.02 -28.08
N ARG A 401 8.11 -27.92 -28.81
CA ARG A 401 9.05 -27.92 -29.94
C ARG A 401 10.51 -28.03 -29.47
N ALA A 402 10.85 -27.43 -28.33
CA ALA A 402 12.17 -27.55 -27.72
C ALA A 402 12.47 -29.00 -27.31
N SER A 403 11.48 -29.72 -26.75
CA SER A 403 11.64 -31.15 -26.40
C SER A 403 11.83 -32.06 -27.61
N HIS A 404 11.50 -31.58 -28.82
CA HIS A 404 11.73 -32.27 -30.09
C HIS A 404 12.91 -31.68 -30.88
N GLY A 405 13.77 -30.88 -30.24
CA GLY A 405 15.02 -30.39 -30.83
C GLY A 405 14.92 -29.15 -31.72
N ALA A 406 13.80 -28.42 -31.72
CA ALA A 406 13.69 -27.18 -32.49
C ALA A 406 14.52 -26.05 -31.86
N SER A 407 15.54 -25.56 -32.55
CA SER A 407 16.52 -24.59 -32.02
C SER A 407 15.91 -23.24 -31.62
N GLU A 408 15.00 -22.69 -32.42
CA GLU A 408 14.30 -21.44 -32.09
C GLU A 408 13.46 -21.57 -30.83
N ALA A 409 12.79 -22.73 -30.66
CA ALA A 409 11.97 -23.00 -29.50
C ALA A 409 12.83 -23.24 -28.24
N LEU A 410 13.98 -23.89 -28.38
CA LEU A 410 14.96 -24.04 -27.32
C LEU A 410 15.48 -22.67 -26.87
N THR A 411 15.75 -21.77 -27.83
CA THR A 411 16.16 -20.39 -27.55
C THR A 411 15.08 -19.62 -26.80
N ALA A 412 13.81 -19.79 -27.18
CA ALA A 412 12.68 -19.17 -26.49
C ALA A 412 12.53 -19.66 -25.04
N VAL A 413 12.68 -20.96 -24.80
CA VAL A 413 12.65 -21.56 -23.46
C VAL A 413 13.84 -21.07 -22.62
N ALA A 414 15.04 -21.07 -23.21
CA ALA A 414 16.24 -20.56 -22.56
C ALA A 414 16.09 -19.08 -22.18
N GLY A 415 15.55 -18.23 -23.06
CA GLY A 415 15.32 -16.82 -22.77
C GLY A 415 14.33 -16.58 -21.63
N LEU A 416 13.28 -17.41 -21.49
CA LEU A 416 12.38 -17.35 -20.32
C LEU A 416 13.10 -17.71 -19.02
N ILE A 417 13.94 -18.76 -19.04
CA ILE A 417 14.74 -19.19 -17.87
C ILE A 417 15.79 -18.13 -17.51
N ILE A 418 16.50 -17.58 -18.50
CA ILE A 418 17.50 -16.51 -18.32
C ILE A 418 16.83 -15.25 -17.74
N GLY A 419 15.66 -14.86 -18.28
CA GLY A 419 14.89 -13.74 -17.73
C GLY A 419 14.45 -13.99 -16.28
N GLY A 420 14.04 -15.21 -15.94
CA GLY A 420 13.77 -15.62 -14.56
C GLY A 420 15.00 -15.56 -13.66
N ALA A 421 16.15 -16.04 -14.13
CA ALA A 421 17.40 -15.96 -13.39
C ALA A 421 17.81 -14.50 -13.14
N LEU A 422 17.65 -13.62 -14.13
CA LEU A 422 17.89 -12.19 -14.00
C LEU A 422 16.98 -11.54 -12.94
N VAL A 423 15.69 -11.91 -12.91
CA VAL A 423 14.78 -11.50 -11.84
C VAL A 423 15.31 -11.95 -10.48
N GLY A 424 15.65 -13.24 -10.35
CA GLY A 424 16.17 -13.81 -9.10
C GLY A 424 17.40 -13.04 -8.61
N LEU A 425 18.35 -12.75 -9.50
CA LEU A 425 19.56 -11.98 -9.19
C LEU A 425 19.27 -10.53 -8.77
N ILE A 426 18.31 -9.84 -9.43
CA ILE A 426 17.95 -8.45 -9.13
C ILE A 426 17.22 -8.34 -7.77
N GLU A 427 16.35 -9.31 -7.46
CA GLU A 427 15.56 -9.31 -6.23
C GLU A 427 16.31 -9.92 -5.03
N GLY A 428 17.29 -10.79 -5.28
CA GLY A 428 17.98 -11.55 -4.24
C GLY A 428 17.09 -12.62 -3.57
N THR A 429 15.97 -13.00 -4.21
CA THR A 429 15.02 -13.98 -3.66
C THR A 429 14.58 -15.01 -4.71
N GLY A 430 14.31 -16.23 -4.26
CA GLY A 430 13.74 -17.31 -5.07
C GLY A 430 12.22 -17.20 -5.24
N PRO A 431 11.59 -18.09 -6.02
CA PRO A 431 10.14 -18.09 -6.21
C PRO A 431 9.38 -18.44 -4.93
N GLU A 432 8.15 -17.99 -4.81
CA GLU A 432 7.29 -18.35 -3.67
C GLU A 432 6.91 -19.83 -3.70
N SER A 433 6.74 -20.42 -2.51
CA SER A 433 6.29 -21.81 -2.39
C SER A 433 4.81 -21.92 -2.76
N THR A 434 4.46 -22.99 -3.47
CA THR A 434 3.07 -23.31 -3.83
C THR A 434 2.26 -23.88 -2.67
N GLY A 435 2.90 -24.33 -1.58
CA GLY A 435 2.24 -25.03 -0.49
C GLY A 435 1.71 -26.43 -0.85
N LEU A 436 1.91 -26.90 -2.08
CA LEU A 436 1.47 -28.21 -2.56
C LEU A 436 2.50 -29.30 -2.27
N SER A 437 2.02 -30.52 -2.06
CA SER A 437 2.89 -31.70 -2.05
C SER A 437 3.49 -31.96 -3.44
N PHE A 438 4.63 -32.65 -3.50
CA PHE A 438 5.30 -32.96 -4.78
C PHE A 438 4.42 -33.77 -5.73
N SER A 439 3.57 -34.67 -5.21
CA SER A 439 2.64 -35.46 -6.02
C SER A 439 1.54 -34.60 -6.63
N GLN A 440 0.97 -33.67 -5.87
CA GLN A 440 -0.01 -32.69 -6.37
C GLN A 440 0.62 -31.77 -7.41
N LEU A 441 1.85 -31.33 -7.17
CA LEU A 441 2.58 -30.47 -8.10
C LEU A 441 2.89 -31.19 -9.42
N ALA A 442 3.35 -32.45 -9.35
CA ALA A 442 3.57 -33.29 -10.52
C ALA A 442 2.26 -33.56 -11.28
N ALA A 443 1.16 -33.88 -10.58
CA ALA A 443 -0.15 -34.07 -11.20
C ALA A 443 -0.65 -32.81 -11.92
N ALA A 444 -0.53 -31.64 -11.26
CA ALA A 444 -0.89 -30.36 -11.86
C ALA A 444 -0.05 -30.05 -13.11
N GLY A 445 1.28 -30.25 -13.05
CA GLY A 445 2.18 -30.09 -14.20
C GLY A 445 1.80 -31.01 -15.35
N PHE A 446 1.55 -32.30 -15.07
CA PHE A 446 1.15 -33.27 -16.07
C PHE A 446 -0.16 -32.89 -16.79
N LEU A 447 -1.18 -32.47 -16.03
CA LEU A 447 -2.45 -32.00 -16.59
C LEU A 447 -2.26 -30.74 -17.43
N VAL A 448 -1.43 -29.79 -16.98
CA VAL A 448 -1.11 -28.59 -17.77
C VAL A 448 -0.42 -28.98 -19.09
N GLY A 449 0.55 -29.89 -19.05
CA GLY A 449 1.23 -30.39 -20.25
C GLY A 449 0.27 -31.04 -21.26
N LEU A 450 -0.50 -32.01 -20.78
CA LEU A 450 -1.48 -32.76 -21.57
C LEU A 450 -2.54 -31.82 -22.17
N GLY A 451 -3.13 -30.96 -21.35
CA GLY A 451 -4.21 -30.06 -21.74
C GLY A 451 -3.75 -29.02 -22.76
N THR A 452 -2.59 -28.38 -22.54
CA THR A 452 -2.07 -27.35 -23.45
C THR A 452 -1.66 -27.93 -24.81
N LYS A 453 -1.20 -29.18 -24.85
CA LYS A 453 -0.90 -29.90 -26.08
C LYS A 453 -2.16 -30.26 -26.86
N LEU A 454 -3.18 -30.80 -26.18
CA LEU A 454 -4.50 -31.10 -26.78
C LEU A 454 -5.18 -29.85 -27.35
N ALA A 455 -5.16 -28.74 -26.59
CA ALA A 455 -5.73 -27.45 -27.01
C ALA A 455 -4.91 -26.76 -28.12
N ASN A 456 -3.65 -27.16 -28.29
CA ASN A 456 -2.66 -26.48 -29.12
C ASN A 456 -2.42 -25.02 -28.67
N GLY A 457 -2.33 -24.80 -27.36
CA GLY A 457 -2.12 -23.48 -26.78
C GLY A 457 -2.27 -23.45 -25.26
N CYS A 458 -1.77 -22.37 -24.67
CA CYS A 458 -1.91 -22.03 -23.24
C CYS A 458 -2.44 -20.60 -23.11
N THR A 459 -2.44 -20.02 -21.91
CA THR A 459 -2.85 -18.62 -21.64
C THR A 459 -2.15 -17.61 -22.55
N SER A 460 -0.84 -17.70 -22.79
CA SER A 460 -0.16 -16.75 -23.68
C SER A 460 -0.66 -16.86 -25.13
N GLY A 461 -0.90 -18.07 -25.63
CA GLY A 461 -1.34 -18.32 -27.01
C GLY A 461 -2.83 -18.06 -27.26
N HIS A 462 -3.70 -18.51 -26.36
CA HIS A 462 -5.16 -18.38 -26.50
C HIS A 462 -5.69 -17.09 -25.87
N MET A 463 -5.26 -16.71 -24.67
CA MET A 463 -5.75 -15.50 -24.01
C MET A 463 -5.09 -14.26 -24.60
N VAL A 464 -3.77 -14.10 -24.45
CA VAL A 464 -3.08 -12.86 -24.85
C VAL A 464 -3.07 -12.73 -26.38
N CYS A 465 -2.47 -13.68 -27.10
CA CYS A 465 -2.41 -13.61 -28.56
C CYS A 465 -3.76 -13.91 -29.23
N GLY A 466 -4.54 -14.84 -28.70
CA GLY A 466 -5.74 -15.36 -29.38
C GLY A 466 -6.96 -14.44 -29.28
N VAL A 467 -7.24 -13.90 -28.09
CA VAL A 467 -8.34 -12.95 -27.87
C VAL A 467 -8.03 -11.61 -28.53
N ALA A 468 -6.77 -11.15 -28.49
CA ALA A 468 -6.33 -9.94 -29.20
C ALA A 468 -6.56 -9.98 -30.72
N ARG A 469 -6.64 -11.19 -31.31
CA ARG A 469 -6.93 -11.40 -32.73
C ARG A 469 -8.40 -11.66 -33.03
N LEU A 470 -9.27 -11.61 -32.01
CA LEU A 470 -10.68 -11.98 -32.10
C LEU A 470 -10.92 -13.41 -32.64
N SER A 471 -10.01 -14.34 -32.32
CA SER A 471 -10.12 -15.73 -32.76
C SER A 471 -11.17 -16.49 -31.97
N ILE A 472 -12.28 -16.91 -32.61
CA ILE A 472 -13.36 -17.69 -31.98
C ILE A 472 -12.81 -18.96 -31.30
N ARG A 473 -11.88 -19.66 -31.97
CA ARG A 473 -11.17 -20.83 -31.39
C ARG A 473 -10.54 -20.49 -30.04
N SER A 474 -9.82 -19.36 -29.98
CA SER A 474 -9.08 -18.98 -28.78
C SER A 474 -9.98 -18.39 -27.70
N ILE A 475 -11.05 -17.71 -28.06
CA ILE A 475 -12.08 -17.24 -27.13
C ILE A 475 -12.77 -18.45 -26.47
N ALA A 476 -13.16 -19.46 -27.26
CA ALA A 476 -13.77 -20.68 -26.75
C ALA A 476 -12.82 -21.46 -25.81
N ALA A 477 -11.55 -21.61 -26.19
CA ALA A 477 -10.55 -22.23 -25.33
C ALA A 477 -10.35 -21.44 -24.02
N THR A 478 -10.26 -20.11 -24.11
CA THR A 478 -10.09 -19.21 -22.96
C THR A 478 -11.25 -19.30 -21.99
N ALA A 479 -12.49 -19.23 -22.49
CA ALA A 479 -13.67 -19.41 -21.65
C ALA A 479 -13.67 -20.78 -20.95
N THR A 480 -13.27 -21.84 -21.66
CA THR A 480 -13.28 -23.21 -21.13
C THR A 480 -12.23 -23.42 -20.04
N PHE A 481 -10.95 -23.10 -20.29
CA PHE A 481 -9.91 -23.29 -19.28
C PHE A 481 -10.07 -22.34 -18.10
N PHE A 482 -10.65 -21.15 -18.32
CA PHE A 482 -10.93 -20.21 -17.25
C PHE A 482 -12.04 -20.75 -16.34
N ALA A 483 -13.16 -21.20 -16.92
CA ALA A 483 -14.27 -21.76 -16.14
C ALA A 483 -13.83 -22.99 -15.33
N THR A 484 -13.11 -23.91 -15.94
CA THR A 484 -12.59 -25.10 -15.25
C THR A 484 -11.50 -24.77 -14.22
N GLY A 485 -10.67 -23.75 -14.47
CA GLY A 485 -9.72 -23.21 -13.50
C GLY A 485 -10.41 -22.64 -12.28
N VAL A 486 -11.44 -21.81 -12.47
CA VAL A 486 -12.27 -21.25 -11.37
C VAL A 486 -12.88 -22.37 -10.54
N ILE A 487 -13.54 -23.34 -11.18
CA ILE A 487 -14.19 -24.47 -10.49
C ILE A 487 -13.16 -25.25 -9.67
N THR A 488 -12.01 -25.58 -10.28
CA THR A 488 -10.97 -26.36 -9.61
C THR A 488 -10.39 -25.60 -8.43
N THR A 489 -10.06 -24.33 -8.60
CA THR A 489 -9.56 -23.49 -7.51
C THR A 489 -10.56 -23.37 -6.37
N TYR A 490 -11.85 -23.21 -6.68
CA TYR A 490 -12.90 -23.15 -5.67
C TYR A 490 -13.02 -24.46 -4.88
N ILE A 491 -12.81 -25.62 -5.51
CA ILE A 491 -12.84 -26.92 -4.83
C ILE A 491 -11.61 -27.09 -3.91
N PHE A 492 -10.41 -26.77 -4.40
CA PHE A 492 -9.16 -27.11 -3.72
C PHE A 492 -8.57 -26.00 -2.83
N HIS A 493 -8.97 -24.73 -3.02
CA HIS A 493 -8.35 -23.56 -2.38
C HIS A 493 -9.36 -22.58 -1.76
N ASN A 494 -10.59 -23.01 -1.45
CA ASN A 494 -11.61 -22.15 -0.83
C ASN A 494 -11.23 -21.61 0.57
N ASN A 495 -10.21 -22.20 1.18
CA ASN A 495 -9.72 -21.89 2.52
C ASN A 495 -8.68 -20.76 2.55
N LEU A 496 -8.28 -20.20 1.40
CA LEU A 496 -7.38 -19.06 1.36
C LEU A 496 -8.01 -17.86 2.10
N GLY A 497 -7.24 -17.20 2.96
CA GLY A 497 -7.66 -15.98 3.66
C GLY A 497 -7.44 -14.72 2.80
N PRO A 498 -8.06 -13.57 3.13
CA PRO A 498 -7.86 -12.32 2.40
C PRO A 498 -6.39 -11.89 2.37
N THR A 499 -5.90 -11.42 1.21
CA THR A 499 -4.57 -10.80 1.09
C THR A 499 -4.64 -9.39 0.55
N LEU A 500 -3.68 -8.59 1.00
CA LEU A 500 -2.93 -7.62 0.23
C LEU A 500 -3.41 -7.31 -1.20
N PRO A 501 -3.88 -6.08 -1.51
CA PRO A 501 -3.54 -5.48 -2.79
C PRO A 501 -2.01 -5.38 -2.90
N LEU A 502 -1.48 -5.52 -4.11
CA LEU A 502 -0.05 -5.55 -4.39
C LEU A 502 0.75 -4.39 -3.76
N LYS A 503 2.01 -4.67 -3.41
CA LYS A 503 3.07 -3.66 -3.35
C LYS A 503 3.55 -3.34 -4.77
N TRP A 504 2.95 -2.34 -5.40
CA TRP A 504 3.59 -1.58 -6.49
C TRP A 504 4.02 -0.20 -6.01
N SER A 505 4.82 -0.16 -4.93
CA SER A 505 5.81 0.91 -4.95
C SER A 505 6.77 0.55 -6.07
N PHE A 506 7.07 1.48 -6.98
CA PHE A 506 8.33 1.44 -7.70
C PHE A 506 9.46 1.61 -6.68
N GLY A 507 9.66 0.58 -5.86
CA GLY A 507 10.86 0.46 -5.04
C GLY A 507 12.04 0.30 -5.99
N ALA A 508 13.24 0.48 -5.46
CA ALA A 508 14.46 0.36 -6.24
C ALA A 508 14.50 -0.93 -7.11
N THR A 509 13.92 -2.03 -6.64
CA THR A 509 13.82 -3.31 -7.35
C THR A 509 12.96 -3.25 -8.61
N ALA A 510 11.76 -2.66 -8.55
CA ALA A 510 10.88 -2.56 -9.72
C ALA A 510 11.48 -1.63 -10.79
N CYS A 511 12.14 -0.54 -10.38
CA CYS A 511 12.89 0.32 -11.30
C CYS A 511 14.05 -0.44 -11.99
N LYS A 512 14.79 -1.29 -11.25
CA LYS A 512 15.83 -2.14 -11.83
C LYS A 512 15.26 -3.15 -12.83
N LEU A 513 14.11 -3.76 -12.53
CA LEU A 513 13.45 -4.70 -13.43
C LEU A 513 12.93 -4.02 -14.71
N LEU A 514 12.40 -2.80 -14.61
CA LEU A 514 12.03 -1.99 -15.79
C LEU A 514 13.25 -1.57 -16.60
N ALA A 515 14.33 -1.13 -15.93
CA ALA A 515 15.58 -0.81 -16.60
C ALA A 515 16.15 -2.03 -17.33
N ALA A 516 16.06 -3.22 -16.73
CA ALA A 516 16.45 -4.48 -17.36
C ALA A 516 15.64 -4.81 -18.63
N GLN A 517 14.40 -4.31 -18.76
CA GLN A 517 13.61 -4.49 -19.99
C GLN A 517 14.05 -3.58 -21.14
N ILE A 518 14.77 -2.49 -20.86
CA ILE A 518 15.20 -1.54 -21.90
C ILE A 518 16.13 -2.23 -22.91
N VAL A 519 17.06 -3.07 -22.44
CA VAL A 519 18.02 -3.78 -23.29
C VAL A 519 17.33 -4.69 -24.31
N PRO A 520 16.52 -5.70 -23.93
CA PRO A 520 15.85 -6.56 -24.90
C PRO A 520 14.83 -5.81 -25.76
N PHE A 521 14.24 -4.74 -25.25
CA PHE A 521 13.38 -3.87 -26.05
C PHE A 521 14.16 -3.15 -27.16
N ILE A 522 15.30 -2.53 -26.84
CA ILE A 522 16.19 -1.88 -27.82
C ILE A 522 16.66 -2.90 -28.85
N VAL A 523 17.04 -4.11 -28.45
CA VAL A 523 17.43 -5.18 -29.39
C VAL A 523 16.29 -5.48 -30.36
N SER A 524 15.06 -5.62 -29.87
CA SER A 524 13.89 -5.90 -30.71
C SER A 524 13.57 -4.75 -31.68
N VAL A 525 13.73 -3.50 -31.23
CA VAL A 525 13.59 -2.30 -32.06
C VAL A 525 14.69 -2.22 -33.13
N LEU A 526 15.94 -2.48 -32.77
CA LEU A 526 17.06 -2.50 -33.70
C LEU A 526 16.87 -3.59 -34.75
N LEU A 527 16.47 -4.81 -34.36
CA LEU A 527 16.17 -5.89 -35.30
C LEU A 527 15.05 -5.52 -36.29
N TYR A 528 14.04 -4.76 -35.83
CA TYR A 528 12.97 -4.28 -36.69
C TYR A 528 13.46 -3.28 -37.75
N PHE A 529 14.45 -2.43 -37.42
CA PHE A 529 14.98 -1.41 -38.33
C PHE A 529 16.18 -1.86 -39.18
N ILE A 530 17.02 -2.77 -38.68
CA ILE A 530 18.21 -3.28 -39.38
C ILE A 530 17.82 -4.04 -40.64
N VAL A 531 16.73 -4.80 -40.57
CA VAL A 531 16.19 -5.51 -41.75
C VAL A 531 15.17 -4.59 -42.41
N GLY A 532 15.66 -3.78 -43.35
CA GLY A 532 14.84 -2.88 -44.16
C GLY A 532 13.64 -3.65 -44.74
N ALA A 533 12.46 -3.04 -44.68
CA ALA A 533 11.30 -3.57 -45.39
C ALA A 533 11.63 -3.52 -46.88
N GLU A 534 12.15 -4.60 -47.44
CA GLU A 534 11.99 -4.81 -48.87
C GLU A 534 10.48 -4.95 -49.08
N THR A 535 9.86 -3.87 -49.55
CA THR A 535 8.46 -3.87 -49.95
C THR A 535 8.34 -4.81 -51.14
N PRO A 536 7.66 -5.96 -51.02
CA PRO A 536 7.51 -6.84 -52.16
C PRO A 536 6.64 -6.12 -53.21
N LEU A 537 7.05 -6.23 -54.48
CA LEU A 537 6.20 -5.86 -55.60
C LEU A 537 4.89 -6.65 -55.50
N LYS A 538 3.74 -5.95 -55.51
CA LYS A 538 2.40 -6.56 -55.46
C LYS A 538 2.30 -7.70 -56.48
N GLY A 539 2.14 -8.94 -55.99
CA GLY A 539 1.84 -10.10 -56.84
C GLY A 539 2.86 -11.25 -56.81
N LEU A 540 4.05 -11.06 -56.21
CA LEU A 540 5.00 -12.15 -55.98
C LEU A 540 5.02 -12.55 -54.50
N SER A 541 4.68 -13.80 -54.20
CA SER A 541 4.91 -14.40 -52.88
C SER A 541 6.40 -14.71 -52.71
N VAL A 542 7.18 -13.69 -52.39
CA VAL A 542 8.60 -13.87 -52.06
C VAL A 542 8.69 -14.40 -50.63
N GLU A 543 8.90 -15.71 -50.48
CA GLU A 543 9.37 -16.28 -49.21
C GLU A 543 10.82 -15.85 -49.02
N TYR A 544 11.05 -14.86 -48.14
CA TYR A 544 12.39 -14.43 -47.79
C TYR A 544 13.13 -15.53 -47.02
N SER A 545 14.37 -15.80 -47.42
CA SER A 545 15.25 -16.76 -46.74
C SER A 545 15.37 -16.40 -45.25
N PRO A 546 15.08 -17.33 -44.33
CA PRO A 546 15.13 -17.05 -42.90
C PRO A 546 16.56 -16.70 -42.50
N GLN A 547 16.72 -15.63 -41.71
CA GLN A 547 18.01 -15.23 -41.15
C GLN A 547 18.21 -15.86 -39.77
N PRO A 548 18.88 -17.03 -39.66
CA PRO A 548 18.81 -17.86 -38.46
C PRO A 548 19.34 -17.13 -37.23
N LEU A 549 20.48 -16.43 -37.34
CA LEU A 549 21.08 -15.71 -36.21
C LEU A 549 20.16 -14.61 -35.68
N LEU A 550 19.59 -13.78 -36.56
CA LEU A 550 18.70 -12.68 -36.14
C LEU A 550 17.40 -13.20 -35.53
N ARG A 551 16.85 -14.30 -36.06
CA ARG A 551 15.66 -14.96 -35.49
C ARG A 551 15.93 -15.48 -34.08
N HIS A 552 17.09 -16.11 -33.84
CA HIS A 552 17.46 -16.54 -32.48
C HIS A 552 17.63 -15.35 -31.53
N LEU A 553 18.19 -14.23 -32.00
CA LEU A 553 18.27 -13.00 -31.21
C LEU A 553 16.88 -12.44 -30.88
N ALA A 554 15.95 -12.43 -31.83
CA ALA A 554 14.57 -11.98 -31.62
C ALA A 554 13.82 -12.88 -30.63
N PHE A 555 13.94 -14.20 -30.75
CA PHE A 555 13.38 -15.14 -29.78
C PHE A 555 13.95 -14.92 -28.38
N CYS A 556 15.26 -14.77 -28.26
CA CYS A 556 15.93 -14.53 -26.98
C CYS A 556 15.50 -13.19 -26.34
N SER A 557 15.54 -12.10 -27.10
CA SER A 557 15.19 -10.76 -26.60
C SER A 557 13.73 -10.69 -26.15
N THR A 558 12.80 -11.15 -27.00
CA THR A 558 11.36 -11.07 -26.70
C THR A 558 10.96 -11.98 -25.53
N THR A 559 11.60 -13.14 -25.38
CA THR A 559 11.31 -14.04 -24.25
C THR A 559 11.91 -13.57 -22.93
N ILE A 560 13.10 -12.96 -22.92
CA ILE A 560 13.64 -12.29 -21.73
C ILE A 560 12.73 -11.12 -21.33
N GLN A 561 12.31 -10.30 -22.30
CA GLN A 561 11.41 -9.18 -22.03
C GLN A 561 10.06 -9.66 -21.49
N PHE A 562 9.50 -10.74 -22.05
CA PHE A 562 8.27 -11.36 -21.54
C PHE A 562 8.45 -11.92 -20.12
N ALA A 563 9.59 -12.56 -19.81
CA ALA A 563 9.88 -13.07 -18.47
C ALA A 563 9.91 -11.95 -17.41
N LEU A 564 10.53 -10.82 -17.73
CA LEU A 564 10.54 -9.64 -16.86
C LEU A 564 9.13 -9.06 -16.70
N ALA A 565 8.36 -8.94 -17.79
CA ALA A 565 7.00 -8.40 -17.77
C ALA A 565 6.01 -9.31 -17.01
N VAL A 566 6.09 -10.64 -17.19
CA VAL A 566 5.22 -11.60 -16.49
C VAL A 566 5.55 -11.65 -15.01
N HIS A 567 6.82 -11.49 -14.64
CA HIS A 567 7.20 -11.35 -13.24
C HIS A 567 6.71 -10.04 -12.63
N LEU A 568 6.91 -8.89 -13.30
CA LEU A 568 6.38 -7.60 -12.83
C LEU A 568 4.88 -7.69 -12.60
N SER A 569 4.11 -8.21 -13.57
CA SER A 569 2.66 -8.41 -13.44
C SER A 569 2.23 -9.32 -12.27
N GLY A 570 3.19 -10.04 -11.68
CA GLY A 570 3.10 -11.05 -10.64
C GLY A 570 2.23 -12.25 -10.97
N LEU A 571 2.07 -12.53 -12.26
CA LEU A 571 1.65 -13.85 -12.76
C LEU A 571 2.63 -14.97 -12.40
N THR A 572 3.84 -14.62 -11.93
CA THR A 572 4.81 -15.59 -11.37
C THR A 572 4.48 -16.04 -9.95
N ASN A 573 3.58 -15.34 -9.24
CA ASN A 573 3.12 -15.78 -7.93
C ASN A 573 1.91 -16.73 -8.09
N PRO A 574 2.05 -18.02 -7.74
CA PRO A 574 0.95 -18.98 -7.91
C PRO A 574 -0.26 -18.66 -7.02
N ASP A 575 -0.01 -18.17 -5.81
CA ASP A 575 -1.05 -17.82 -4.84
C ASP A 575 -1.94 -16.69 -5.38
N ARG A 576 -1.34 -15.69 -6.05
CA ARG A 576 -2.10 -14.61 -6.72
C ARG A 576 -3.01 -15.14 -7.80
N VAL A 577 -2.52 -16.09 -8.60
CA VAL A 577 -3.30 -16.68 -9.69
C VAL A 577 -4.49 -17.47 -9.14
N LEU A 578 -4.29 -18.24 -8.07
CA LEU A 578 -5.36 -18.95 -7.38
C LEU A 578 -6.38 -17.97 -6.77
N ARG A 579 -5.91 -16.92 -6.09
CA ARG A 579 -6.79 -15.88 -5.52
C ARG A 579 -7.66 -15.19 -6.56
N PHE A 580 -7.11 -14.88 -7.72
CA PHE A 580 -7.90 -14.36 -8.84
C PHE A 580 -8.95 -15.38 -9.33
N LEU A 581 -8.58 -16.66 -9.37
CA LEU A 581 -9.47 -17.73 -9.81
C LEU A 581 -10.60 -18.06 -8.85
N LEU A 582 -10.50 -17.70 -7.57
CA LEU A 582 -11.61 -17.85 -6.64
C LEU A 582 -12.84 -17.02 -7.05
N LEU A 583 -12.65 -16.01 -7.92
CA LEU A 583 -13.68 -15.06 -8.35
C LEU A 583 -14.34 -14.36 -7.15
N PRO A 584 -15.20 -13.33 -7.32
CA PRO A 584 -15.79 -12.61 -6.18
C PRO A 584 -16.73 -13.44 -5.27
N PHE A 585 -16.68 -14.77 -5.37
CA PHE A 585 -17.36 -15.72 -4.50
C PHE A 585 -16.62 -15.94 -3.16
N ASN A 586 -15.34 -15.56 -3.05
CA ASN A 586 -14.53 -15.75 -1.85
C ASN A 586 -13.89 -14.42 -1.40
N VAL A 587 -13.74 -14.23 -0.09
CA VAL A 587 -13.08 -13.07 0.54
C VAL A 587 -11.60 -12.91 0.15
N ALA A 588 -10.95 -13.99 -0.30
CA ALA A 588 -9.58 -14.00 -0.79
C ALA A 588 -9.42 -13.58 -2.25
N PHE A 589 -10.51 -13.20 -2.93
CA PHE A 589 -10.48 -12.79 -4.32
C PHE A 589 -9.60 -11.56 -4.55
N ASP A 590 -8.64 -11.71 -5.46
CA ASP A 590 -7.74 -10.64 -5.93
C ASP A 590 -8.05 -10.27 -7.40
N PRO A 591 -8.61 -9.09 -7.69
CA PRO A 591 -8.91 -8.65 -9.05
C PRO A 591 -7.71 -8.11 -9.83
N SER A 592 -6.49 -8.04 -9.26
CA SER A 592 -5.32 -7.45 -9.93
C SER A 592 -5.04 -8.08 -11.30
N LEU A 593 -5.25 -9.39 -11.46
CA LEU A 593 -5.06 -10.05 -12.76
C LEU A 593 -6.18 -9.72 -13.78
N ALA A 594 -7.38 -9.35 -13.32
CA ALA A 594 -8.43 -8.84 -14.20
C ALA A 594 -8.02 -7.50 -14.82
N PHE A 595 -7.47 -6.58 -14.02
CA PHE A 595 -6.97 -5.30 -14.50
C PHE A 595 -5.78 -5.47 -15.45
N LEU A 596 -4.86 -6.39 -15.14
CA LEU A 596 -3.77 -6.76 -16.04
C LEU A 596 -4.31 -7.22 -17.41
N ALA A 597 -5.30 -8.12 -17.41
CA ALA A 597 -5.92 -8.60 -18.64
C ALA A 597 -6.66 -7.48 -19.39
N ALA A 598 -7.36 -6.61 -18.67
CA ALA A 598 -8.09 -5.46 -19.20
C ALA A 598 -7.16 -4.39 -19.81
N GLY A 599 -5.92 -4.25 -19.35
CA GLY A 599 -4.92 -3.40 -20.00
C GLY A 599 -4.20 -4.10 -21.15
N THR A 600 -3.73 -5.33 -20.91
CA THR A 600 -2.88 -6.07 -21.85
C THR A 600 -3.64 -6.50 -23.11
N ILE A 601 -4.86 -7.03 -22.98
CA ILE A 601 -5.60 -7.60 -24.12
C ILE A 601 -6.03 -6.51 -25.11
N PRO A 602 -6.65 -5.38 -24.70
CA PRO A 602 -6.99 -4.31 -25.64
C PRO A 602 -5.76 -3.66 -26.26
N PHE A 603 -4.67 -3.49 -25.52
CA PHE A 603 -3.44 -2.95 -26.09
C PHE A 603 -2.82 -3.92 -27.12
N ALA A 604 -2.76 -5.22 -26.81
CA ALA A 604 -2.34 -6.25 -27.77
C ALA A 604 -3.27 -6.33 -28.99
N MET A 605 -4.59 -6.13 -28.80
CA MET A 605 -5.58 -6.06 -29.87
C MET A 605 -5.31 -4.87 -30.79
N SER A 606 -5.08 -3.68 -30.22
CA SER A 606 -4.71 -2.48 -30.98
C SER A 606 -3.41 -2.68 -31.76
N LEU A 607 -2.37 -3.22 -31.12
CA LEU A 607 -1.12 -3.53 -31.82
C LEU A 607 -1.34 -4.52 -32.96
N TYR A 608 -2.11 -5.59 -32.74
CA TYR A 608 -2.40 -6.55 -33.78
C TYR A 608 -3.20 -5.95 -34.95
N HIS A 609 -4.26 -5.19 -34.68
CA HIS A 609 -5.13 -4.70 -35.75
C HIS A 609 -4.57 -3.48 -36.49
N PHE A 610 -3.82 -2.61 -35.82
CA PHE A 610 -3.29 -1.38 -36.40
C PHE A 610 -1.80 -1.43 -36.74
N ALA A 611 -1.02 -2.29 -36.10
CA ALA A 611 0.44 -2.33 -36.21
C ALA A 611 1.02 -3.69 -36.65
N ARG A 612 0.23 -4.56 -37.28
CA ARG A 612 0.70 -5.85 -37.83
C ARG A 612 1.40 -5.78 -39.20
N GLY A 613 1.22 -4.70 -39.95
CA GLY A 613 1.77 -4.56 -41.30
C GLY A 613 1.24 -5.59 -42.31
N ASN A 614 2.11 -6.02 -43.24
CA ASN A 614 1.73 -6.81 -44.43
C ASN A 614 1.68 -8.33 -44.21
N GLU A 615 1.63 -8.82 -42.96
CA GLU A 615 1.65 -10.27 -42.63
C GLU A 615 2.88 -11.01 -43.20
N ILE A 616 4.02 -10.32 -43.28
CA ILE A 616 5.32 -10.89 -43.70
C ILE A 616 6.30 -10.71 -42.52
N PRO A 617 6.95 -11.79 -42.06
CA PRO A 617 7.93 -11.69 -40.98
C PRO A 617 9.17 -10.92 -41.44
N ARG A 618 9.64 -9.98 -40.62
CA ARG A 618 10.79 -9.13 -40.97
C ARG A 618 12.09 -9.91 -41.13
N LEU A 619 12.29 -10.97 -40.35
CA LEU A 619 13.53 -11.76 -40.33
C LEU A 619 13.48 -12.99 -41.26
N GLY A 620 12.53 -13.00 -42.20
CA GLY A 620 12.27 -14.12 -43.11
C GLY A 620 11.55 -15.29 -42.45
N GLY A 621 11.20 -16.31 -43.24
CA GLY A 621 10.41 -17.46 -42.80
C GLY A 621 8.90 -17.32 -43.02
N LYS A 622 8.12 -18.22 -42.42
CA LYS A 622 6.66 -18.33 -42.66
C LYS A 622 5.84 -17.58 -41.61
N TRP A 623 4.92 -16.74 -42.07
CA TRP A 623 3.89 -16.15 -41.21
C TRP A 623 2.94 -17.24 -40.68
N SER A 624 3.16 -17.64 -39.43
CA SER A 624 2.55 -18.81 -38.80
C SER A 624 1.42 -18.42 -37.83
N ILE A 625 0.71 -17.32 -38.12
CA ILE A 625 -0.41 -16.81 -37.33
C ILE A 625 -1.73 -17.42 -37.85
N PRO A 626 -2.44 -18.25 -37.05
CA PRO A 626 -3.69 -18.87 -37.49
C PRO A 626 -4.78 -17.82 -37.79
N LYS A 627 -5.38 -17.87 -38.98
CA LYS A 627 -6.47 -16.96 -39.41
C LYS A 627 -7.87 -17.42 -39.00
N ALA A 628 -8.10 -18.72 -38.97
CA ALA A 628 -9.36 -19.33 -38.53
C ALA A 628 -9.08 -20.70 -37.90
N GLY A 629 -9.93 -21.14 -36.98
CA GLY A 629 -9.83 -22.46 -36.37
C GLY A 629 -11.19 -22.95 -35.93
N LYS A 630 -11.47 -24.23 -36.17
CA LYS A 630 -12.71 -24.87 -35.70
C LYS A 630 -12.64 -25.06 -34.18
N VAL A 631 -13.80 -24.91 -33.54
CA VAL A 631 -14.02 -25.33 -32.16
C VAL A 631 -14.40 -26.81 -32.22
N ASP A 632 -13.49 -27.67 -31.82
CA ASP A 632 -13.66 -29.13 -31.81
C ASP A 632 -13.60 -29.67 -30.38
N LEU A 633 -14.03 -30.92 -30.20
CA LEU A 633 -14.01 -31.57 -28.88
C LEU A 633 -12.58 -31.69 -28.33
N LYS A 634 -11.58 -31.84 -29.20
CA LYS A 634 -10.16 -31.90 -28.82
C LYS A 634 -9.69 -30.59 -28.16
N LEU A 635 -10.06 -29.44 -28.72
CA LEU A 635 -9.78 -28.12 -28.16
C LEU A 635 -10.45 -27.94 -26.79
N ILE A 636 -11.74 -28.23 -26.70
CA ILE A 636 -12.52 -28.00 -25.48
C ILE A 636 -12.06 -28.94 -24.36
N SER A 637 -11.87 -30.23 -24.63
CA SER A 637 -11.34 -31.18 -23.65
C SER A 637 -9.91 -30.83 -23.22
N GLY A 638 -9.04 -30.46 -24.15
CA GLY A 638 -7.69 -29.99 -23.84
C GLY A 638 -7.69 -28.73 -22.97
N ALA A 639 -8.52 -27.75 -23.30
CA ALA A 639 -8.66 -26.52 -22.52
C ALA A 639 -9.21 -26.82 -21.12
N ALA A 640 -10.18 -27.71 -20.98
CA ALA A 640 -10.70 -28.13 -19.68
C ALA A 640 -9.63 -28.81 -18.81
N ILE A 641 -8.86 -29.75 -19.37
CA ILE A 641 -7.75 -30.43 -18.68
C ILE A 641 -6.68 -29.43 -18.24
N PHE A 642 -6.34 -28.48 -19.12
CA PHE A 642 -5.41 -27.40 -18.79
C PHE A 642 -5.94 -26.54 -17.63
N GLY A 643 -7.22 -26.15 -17.67
CA GLY A 643 -7.84 -25.37 -16.61
C GLY A 643 -7.83 -26.08 -15.26
N ILE A 644 -8.05 -27.40 -15.22
CA ILE A 644 -7.91 -28.21 -14.00
C ILE A 644 -6.49 -28.15 -13.45
N GLY A 645 -5.47 -28.46 -14.27
CA GLY A 645 -4.08 -28.41 -13.83
C GLY A 645 -3.64 -27.01 -13.39
N TRP A 646 -4.12 -25.97 -14.07
CA TRP A 646 -3.85 -24.59 -13.74
C TRP A 646 -4.54 -24.13 -12.44
N GLY A 647 -5.80 -24.51 -12.20
CA GLY A 647 -6.52 -24.21 -10.96
C GLY A 647 -6.05 -25.03 -9.75
N LEU A 648 -5.32 -26.13 -9.97
CA LEU A 648 -4.66 -26.88 -8.91
C LEU A 648 -3.38 -26.22 -8.39
N ALA A 649 -2.56 -25.65 -9.27
CA ALA A 649 -1.24 -25.13 -8.87
C ALA A 649 -1.10 -23.61 -8.97
N GLY A 650 -1.97 -22.92 -9.69
CA GLY A 650 -1.81 -21.50 -10.02
C GLY A 650 -0.65 -21.24 -10.99
N ILE A 651 -0.03 -22.28 -11.55
CA ILE A 651 1.16 -22.17 -12.42
C ILE A 651 0.78 -22.44 -13.87
N CYS A 652 1.10 -21.48 -14.74
CA CYS A 652 1.09 -21.63 -16.18
C CYS A 652 2.52 -21.92 -16.73
N PRO A 653 2.66 -22.47 -17.94
CA PRO A 653 3.98 -22.78 -18.54
C PRO A 653 4.99 -21.61 -18.53
N GLY A 654 4.54 -20.39 -18.83
CA GLY A 654 5.40 -19.19 -18.77
C GLY A 654 5.93 -18.89 -17.38
N PRO A 655 5.05 -18.58 -16.41
CA PRO A 655 5.42 -18.44 -15.00
C PRO A 655 6.27 -19.59 -14.45
N GLY A 656 6.00 -20.84 -14.84
CA GLY A 656 6.77 -22.01 -14.41
C GLY A 656 8.23 -21.96 -14.87
N LEU A 657 8.49 -21.62 -16.14
CA LEU A 657 9.86 -21.45 -16.66
C LEU A 657 10.58 -20.27 -15.99
N VAL A 658 9.88 -19.17 -15.76
CA VAL A 658 10.44 -17.98 -15.09
C VAL A 658 10.78 -18.29 -13.63
N ASN A 659 9.89 -18.97 -12.89
CA ASN A 659 10.14 -19.37 -11.51
C ASN A 659 11.26 -20.41 -11.40
N PHE A 660 11.37 -21.33 -12.35
CA PHE A 660 12.53 -22.22 -12.43
C PHE A 660 13.83 -21.45 -12.62
N GLY A 661 13.86 -20.46 -13.52
CA GLY A 661 14.99 -19.54 -13.67
C GLY A 661 15.33 -18.79 -12.38
N ARG A 662 14.32 -18.26 -11.67
CA ARG A 662 14.51 -17.60 -10.36
C ARG A 662 15.11 -18.54 -9.33
N ALA A 663 14.64 -19.79 -9.26
CA ALA A 663 15.14 -20.81 -8.35
C ALA A 663 16.58 -21.23 -8.67
N LEU A 664 16.98 -21.23 -9.96
CA LEU A 664 18.37 -21.46 -10.34
C LEU A 664 19.32 -20.34 -9.87
N ALA A 665 18.85 -19.09 -9.89
CA ALA A 665 19.65 -17.95 -9.46
C ALA A 665 19.73 -17.82 -7.93
N ASN A 666 18.61 -18.05 -7.23
CA ASN A 666 18.51 -17.96 -5.78
C ASN A 666 17.59 -19.07 -5.27
N ASP A 667 18.18 -20.22 -4.93
CA ASP A 667 17.39 -21.34 -4.43
C ASP A 667 16.97 -21.12 -2.97
N ASN A 668 15.66 -21.13 -2.75
CA ASN A 668 15.01 -21.10 -1.45
C ASN A 668 14.32 -22.43 -1.13
N GLY A 669 14.83 -23.53 -1.69
CA GLY A 669 14.27 -24.88 -1.59
C GLY A 669 13.15 -25.18 -2.59
N GLN A 670 12.96 -24.31 -3.59
CA GLN A 670 11.91 -24.47 -4.62
C GLN A 670 12.45 -25.01 -5.94
N LEU A 671 13.77 -25.10 -6.14
CA LEU A 671 14.35 -25.58 -7.40
C LEU A 671 13.85 -26.98 -7.77
N PHE A 672 13.87 -27.91 -6.82
CA PHE A 672 13.40 -29.28 -7.04
C PHE A 672 11.89 -29.32 -7.35
N ALA A 673 11.08 -28.53 -6.64
CA ALA A 673 9.64 -28.43 -6.89
C ALA A 673 9.34 -27.93 -8.32
N MET A 674 10.01 -26.86 -8.76
CA MET A 674 9.84 -26.31 -10.11
C MET A 674 10.34 -27.27 -11.18
N ALA A 675 11.43 -28.01 -10.93
CA ALA A 675 11.93 -29.04 -11.83
C ALA A 675 10.92 -30.18 -12.00
N VAL A 676 10.37 -30.70 -10.90
CA VAL A 676 9.33 -31.75 -10.91
C VAL A 676 8.12 -31.28 -11.72
N TRP A 677 7.66 -30.05 -11.49
CA TRP A 677 6.54 -29.49 -12.25
C TRP A 677 6.83 -29.41 -13.75
N LEU A 678 8.00 -28.89 -14.15
CA LEU A 678 8.38 -28.77 -15.57
C LEU A 678 8.55 -30.12 -16.25
N ILE A 679 9.18 -31.10 -15.59
CA ILE A 679 9.31 -32.47 -16.11
C ILE A 679 7.92 -33.06 -16.34
N ALA A 680 7.00 -32.88 -15.40
CA ALA A 680 5.63 -33.36 -15.54
C ALA A 680 4.89 -32.68 -16.70
N VAL A 681 5.08 -31.37 -16.91
CA VAL A 681 4.52 -30.64 -18.07
C VAL A 681 5.02 -31.22 -19.39
N VAL A 682 6.34 -31.48 -19.51
CA VAL A 682 6.90 -32.08 -20.72
C VAL A 682 6.36 -33.50 -20.91
N ALA A 683 6.34 -34.32 -19.85
CA ALA A 683 5.82 -35.69 -19.90
C ALA A 683 4.34 -35.74 -20.34
N GLY A 684 3.49 -34.90 -19.77
CA GLY A 684 2.07 -34.82 -20.15
C GLY A 684 1.88 -34.34 -21.59
N GLY A 685 2.70 -33.39 -22.05
CA GLY A 685 2.66 -32.89 -23.43
C GLY A 685 3.31 -33.81 -24.47
N SER A 686 4.02 -34.86 -24.05
CA SER A 686 4.61 -35.89 -24.93
C SER A 686 3.71 -37.12 -25.10
N LEU A 687 2.69 -37.28 -24.25
CA LEU A 687 1.74 -38.40 -24.33
C LEU A 687 0.80 -38.29 -25.55
N VAL A 688 0.61 -37.08 -26.08
CA VAL A 688 -0.33 -36.73 -27.15
C VAL A 688 0.34 -35.82 -28.17
#